data_AF-A0AAW4G9K7-F1
#
_entry.id   AF-A0AAW4G9K7-F1
#
_cell.length_a   1.000
_cell.length_b   1.000
_cell.length_c   1.000
_cell.angle_alpha   90.00
_cell.angle_beta   90.00
_cell.angle_gamma   90.00
#
_symmetry.space_group_name_H-M   'P 1'
#
loop_
_entity.id
_entity.type
_entity.pdbx_description
1 polymer ?
#
loop_
_entity_poly.entity_id
_entity_poly.type
_entity_poly.pdbx_seq_one_letter_code
_entity_poly.pdbx_strand_id
1 'polypeptide(L)'
;MSGRLTGVYQLPDGSFPPRNSKLWIRVPVDRNNNGVTVYSAPTVVPINPPTHPTAPGFYDSGLLPEGPYQIQKAIFGATDYRTRWYSVVLGEGSHTVQELIEDYDPEQYTPPVINQVAVYRDEARTARDEAAQILDDVSAGAVPDSAVASKITTEGSASRAAVDSRVAAGTEGLLSQDDAAAAFAAKSVETTVAAKYTKPGSGIPLSDLKKADLDSTYAPVWKASTAYASGALVMLPAPINGPGTRNSSGTSRASFDATEQGLWTPSATATVDGLTDASTVGKAVAKAADAGAARNAVSAVGRGDLFFNPFDYGAVGDGTTDDTSAVQAAYDAAALVAGAVILPKGRFNIPGNLVMTTPGVSLIGQGGIVSGGEVLLGPATYAAGSGGVNFSGTRVQGVQFDRADAYGTTTRCLVLRNARGVDIEGNLFRNCGRAISITTADGNTKFHTVSMLNISRNRFTTCRFAIFADTVEWDQLSDWIIDGNFFNYALDTSVWIAAADGSQGGVDGLTFTNNTMFALNYNSSTDPNFAGKRYNVRLGKTDWLSIKGNKFFESGLSALYLDQPRHLDIVGNHFAWSGEREQGDCIEIRGGSPWGAIEDNTFDWWTRAAVGVYGTAAAGQLKIGKNAHRWSATPDSWKGAGSLTTTNSFRYFVDTTVTGRPVIDEWDAPGVFDMVKGSNRVSARRQMSDYGGIGGATRRSSSVTGPTTIFLFSDVGESTHYNGLVVIQARSSGAGSDNATYVLAVESGGRTVTVIAAIGKTAGAAATHPSFTWTIDGSNGLVATPVGSTSGTFFFDATTLGAVGVR
;
A
#
# COMPACT_ATOMS: atom_id res chain seq x y z
N MET A 1 61.75 -25.55 -18.23
CA MET A 1 60.71 -24.56 -17.92
C MET A 1 59.57 -24.82 -18.89
N SER A 2 58.36 -25.00 -18.35
CA SER A 2 57.18 -25.48 -19.10
C SER A 2 55.97 -24.65 -18.70
N GLY A 3 55.16 -24.28 -19.70
CA GLY A 3 53.90 -23.57 -19.50
C GLY A 3 52.73 -24.54 -19.38
N ARG A 4 51.62 -24.08 -18.81
CA ARG A 4 50.38 -24.87 -18.68
C ARG A 4 49.17 -23.95 -18.87
N LEU A 5 48.29 -24.29 -19.80
CA LEU A 5 46.97 -23.68 -19.91
C LEU A 5 46.02 -24.43 -18.97
N THR A 6 45.62 -23.80 -17.87
CA THR A 6 44.76 -24.41 -16.85
C THR A 6 43.90 -23.36 -16.19
N GLY A 7 42.66 -23.71 -15.87
CA GLY A 7 41.74 -22.78 -15.23
C GLY A 7 40.30 -23.19 -15.44
N VAL A 8 39.38 -22.32 -15.05
CA VAL A 8 37.95 -22.51 -15.27
C VAL A 8 37.50 -21.60 -16.40
N TYR A 9 36.93 -22.18 -17.45
CA TYR A 9 36.33 -21.40 -18.53
C TYR A 9 34.88 -21.16 -18.18
N GLN A 10 34.51 -19.90 -18.02
CA GLN A 10 33.12 -19.49 -17.90
C GLN A 10 32.73 -18.76 -19.18
N LEU A 11 31.52 -19.04 -19.65
CA LEU A 11 30.89 -18.22 -20.67
C LEU A 11 30.66 -16.80 -20.10
N PRO A 12 30.44 -15.78 -20.94
CA PRO A 12 30.21 -14.41 -20.47
C PRO A 12 29.06 -14.26 -19.46
N ASP A 13 28.15 -15.24 -19.43
CA ASP A 13 27.05 -15.32 -18.47
C ASP A 13 27.37 -16.04 -17.15
N GLY A 14 28.64 -16.35 -16.90
CA GLY A 14 29.12 -17.05 -15.72
C GLY A 14 28.82 -18.56 -15.72
N SER A 15 28.09 -19.06 -16.73
CA SER A 15 27.80 -20.48 -16.86
C SER A 15 28.99 -21.27 -17.42
N PHE A 16 28.99 -22.59 -17.19
CA PHE A 16 30.04 -23.45 -17.72
C PHE A 16 29.71 -23.93 -19.13
N PRO A 17 30.70 -24.04 -20.03
CA PRO A 17 30.51 -24.49 -21.40
C PRO A 17 29.75 -25.83 -21.51
N PRO A 18 28.85 -26.00 -22.51
CA PRO A 18 28.08 -27.22 -22.69
C PRO A 18 28.95 -28.48 -22.85
N ARG A 19 28.35 -29.66 -22.60
CA ARG A 19 28.99 -30.97 -22.78
C ARG A 19 29.59 -31.07 -24.19
N ASN A 20 30.88 -31.40 -24.27
CA ASN A 20 31.72 -31.48 -25.49
C ASN A 20 32.41 -30.17 -25.94
N SER A 21 32.31 -29.09 -25.15
CA SER A 21 33.14 -27.90 -25.37
C SER A 21 34.62 -28.21 -25.14
N LYS A 22 35.48 -27.65 -26.00
CA LYS A 22 36.90 -27.93 -25.99
C LYS A 22 37.70 -26.76 -26.52
N LEU A 23 38.96 -26.69 -26.11
CA LEU A 23 39.94 -25.80 -26.68
C LEU A 23 40.80 -26.61 -27.64
N TRP A 24 41.12 -26.04 -28.79
CA TRP A 24 42.10 -26.62 -29.70
C TRP A 24 43.37 -25.81 -29.63
N ILE A 25 44.50 -26.48 -29.44
CA ILE A 25 45.82 -25.86 -29.31
C ILE A 25 46.76 -26.45 -30.36
N ARG A 26 47.47 -25.62 -31.12
CA ARG A 26 48.47 -26.08 -32.09
C ARG A 26 49.75 -25.26 -32.03
N VAL A 27 50.87 -25.89 -32.36
CA VAL A 27 52.22 -25.28 -32.38
C VAL A 27 52.62 -24.97 -33.83
N PRO A 28 53.23 -23.81 -34.12
CA PRO A 28 53.93 -23.57 -35.39
C PRO A 28 55.09 -24.57 -35.55
N VAL A 29 55.12 -25.35 -36.63
CA VAL A 29 56.17 -26.35 -36.90
C VAL A 29 57.25 -25.82 -37.84
N ASP A 30 56.92 -24.86 -38.69
CA ASP A 30 57.87 -24.18 -39.56
C ASP A 30 57.42 -22.74 -39.80
N ARG A 31 58.28 -21.78 -39.44
CA ARG A 31 58.02 -20.34 -39.65
C ARG A 31 58.35 -19.88 -41.06
N ASN A 32 59.01 -20.70 -41.90
CA ASN A 32 59.59 -20.24 -43.17
C ASN A 32 59.21 -21.06 -44.42
N ASN A 33 58.10 -21.80 -44.41
CA ASN A 33 57.62 -22.44 -45.64
C ASN A 33 56.95 -21.42 -46.57
N ASN A 34 57.72 -20.85 -47.50
CA ASN A 34 57.25 -19.91 -48.54
C ASN A 34 56.46 -18.69 -48.00
N GLY A 35 56.81 -18.18 -46.82
CA GLY A 35 56.18 -17.00 -46.22
C GLY A 35 54.86 -17.28 -45.48
N VAL A 36 54.46 -18.54 -45.33
CA VAL A 36 53.27 -18.95 -44.56
C VAL A 36 53.71 -19.82 -43.38
N THR A 37 53.30 -19.42 -42.16
CA THR A 37 53.55 -20.23 -40.96
C THR A 37 52.72 -21.51 -41.02
N VAL A 38 53.37 -22.67 -40.95
CA VAL A 38 52.70 -23.97 -40.94
C VAL A 38 52.53 -24.44 -39.49
N TYR A 39 51.34 -24.95 -39.16
CA TYR A 39 51.01 -25.42 -37.82
C TYR A 39 50.86 -26.93 -37.77
N SER A 40 51.15 -27.50 -36.61
CA SER A 40 50.92 -28.90 -36.28
C SER A 40 49.42 -29.21 -36.23
N ALA A 41 49.08 -30.49 -36.29
CA ALA A 41 47.71 -30.92 -36.04
C ALA A 41 47.28 -30.45 -34.63
N PRO A 42 46.08 -29.87 -34.47
CA PRO A 42 45.65 -29.31 -33.20
C PRO A 42 45.36 -30.40 -32.17
N THR A 43 45.90 -30.20 -30.97
CA THR A 43 45.61 -30.99 -29.79
C THR A 43 44.36 -30.47 -29.10
N VAL A 44 43.50 -31.39 -28.68
CA VAL A 44 42.25 -31.07 -27.99
C VAL A 44 42.48 -31.03 -26.49
N VAL A 45 42.12 -29.91 -25.85
CA VAL A 45 42.01 -29.79 -24.40
C VAL A 45 40.53 -29.81 -24.04
N PRO A 46 40.04 -30.89 -23.41
CA PRO A 46 38.64 -31.00 -23.02
C PRO A 46 38.33 -29.99 -21.91
N ILE A 47 37.14 -29.39 -21.97
CA ILE A 47 36.59 -28.60 -20.88
C ILE A 47 35.60 -29.50 -20.14
N ASN A 48 35.74 -29.58 -18.81
CA ASN A 48 34.83 -30.37 -17.99
C ASN A 48 33.40 -29.88 -18.19
N PRO A 49 32.45 -30.81 -18.46
CA PRO A 49 31.08 -30.44 -18.72
C PRO A 49 30.43 -29.80 -17.50
N PRO A 50 29.29 -29.10 -17.65
CA PRO A 50 28.62 -28.42 -16.55
C PRO A 50 28.12 -29.39 -15.47
N THR A 51 27.92 -30.66 -15.83
CA THR A 51 27.52 -31.73 -14.93
C THR A 51 28.70 -32.38 -14.20
N HIS A 52 29.94 -31.91 -14.40
CA HIS A 52 31.09 -32.43 -13.67
C HIS A 52 30.93 -32.08 -12.18
N PRO A 53 30.89 -33.08 -11.29
CA PRO A 53 30.34 -32.92 -9.93
C PRO A 53 31.13 -31.96 -9.03
N THR A 54 32.40 -31.69 -9.35
CA THR A 54 33.32 -30.92 -8.47
C THR A 54 34.20 -29.89 -9.17
N ALA A 55 34.19 -29.82 -10.51
CA ALA A 55 35.05 -28.90 -11.27
C ALA A 55 34.48 -28.60 -12.68
N PRO A 56 33.22 -28.13 -12.78
CA PRO A 56 32.61 -27.78 -14.06
C PRO A 56 33.33 -26.61 -14.73
N GLY A 57 33.44 -26.65 -16.06
CA GLY A 57 34.17 -25.64 -16.85
C GLY A 57 35.69 -25.67 -16.68
N PHE A 58 36.22 -26.49 -15.78
CA PHE A 58 37.67 -26.63 -15.61
C PHE A 58 38.29 -27.28 -16.84
N TYR A 59 39.41 -26.73 -17.31
CA TYR A 59 40.23 -27.28 -18.38
C TYR A 59 41.69 -27.29 -17.96
N ASP A 60 42.43 -28.23 -18.51
CA ASP A 60 43.85 -28.37 -18.26
C ASP A 60 44.54 -29.04 -19.44
N SER A 61 45.49 -28.32 -20.02
CA SER A 61 46.29 -28.79 -21.16
C SER A 61 47.43 -29.73 -20.77
N GLY A 62 47.72 -29.87 -19.47
CA GLY A 62 48.97 -30.48 -19.00
C GLY A 62 50.18 -29.57 -19.24
N LEU A 63 51.37 -30.08 -18.94
CA LEU A 63 52.62 -29.32 -19.16
C LEU A 63 52.97 -29.30 -20.66
N LEU A 64 53.12 -28.11 -21.20
CA LEU A 64 53.55 -27.85 -22.57
C LEU A 64 54.93 -27.14 -22.57
N PRO A 65 55.78 -27.35 -23.58
CA PRO A 65 57.00 -26.56 -23.74
C PRO A 65 56.68 -25.07 -23.89
N GLU A 66 57.57 -24.20 -23.41
CA GLU A 66 57.41 -22.76 -23.63
C GLU A 66 57.54 -22.40 -25.11
N GLY A 67 56.73 -21.44 -25.56
CA GLY A 67 56.76 -21.01 -26.94
C GLY A 67 55.44 -20.45 -27.46
N PRO A 68 55.39 -20.10 -28.75
CA PRO A 68 54.19 -19.59 -29.41
C PRO A 68 53.21 -20.72 -29.74
N TYR A 69 51.92 -20.49 -29.49
CA TYR A 69 50.83 -21.41 -29.78
C TYR A 69 49.68 -20.67 -30.48
N GLN A 70 48.77 -21.42 -31.10
CA GLN A 70 47.46 -20.93 -31.46
C GLN A 70 46.36 -21.67 -30.72
N ILE A 71 45.38 -20.93 -30.22
CA ILE A 71 44.20 -21.45 -29.50
C ILE A 71 42.94 -21.13 -30.31
N GLN A 72 42.06 -22.11 -30.48
CA GLN A 72 40.72 -21.91 -31.05
C GLN A 72 39.66 -22.40 -30.08
N LYS A 73 38.63 -21.56 -29.91
CA LYS A 73 37.47 -21.85 -29.06
C LYS A 73 36.47 -22.70 -29.84
N ALA A 74 36.42 -24.00 -29.55
CA ALA A 74 35.33 -24.88 -29.95
C ALA A 74 34.30 -24.98 -28.82
N ILE A 75 33.85 -23.81 -28.36
CA ILE A 75 32.96 -23.62 -27.22
C ILE A 75 31.58 -23.24 -27.77
N PHE A 76 30.61 -24.14 -27.63
CA PHE A 76 29.26 -23.92 -28.16
C PHE A 76 28.65 -22.66 -27.54
N GLY A 77 28.28 -21.69 -28.38
CA GLY A 77 27.74 -20.39 -27.97
C GLY A 77 28.75 -19.23 -28.01
N ALA A 78 30.04 -19.48 -28.24
CA ALA A 78 30.99 -18.40 -28.51
C ALA A 78 30.71 -17.78 -29.89
N THR A 79 30.74 -16.44 -30.00
CA THR A 79 30.54 -15.71 -31.27
C THR A 79 31.57 -16.09 -32.34
N ASP A 80 32.71 -16.60 -31.91
CA ASP A 80 33.81 -17.08 -32.75
C ASP A 80 33.96 -18.61 -32.76
N TYR A 81 32.87 -19.35 -32.46
CA TYR A 81 32.87 -20.82 -32.37
C TYR A 81 33.52 -21.48 -33.59
N ARG A 82 34.73 -22.01 -33.40
CA ARG A 82 35.58 -22.62 -34.44
C ARG A 82 35.88 -21.73 -35.66
N THR A 83 35.60 -20.43 -35.60
CA THR A 83 35.81 -19.52 -36.74
C THR A 83 37.12 -18.75 -36.62
N ARG A 84 37.66 -18.53 -35.41
CA ARG A 84 38.90 -17.75 -35.18
C ARG A 84 39.98 -18.57 -34.46
N TRP A 85 41.25 -18.32 -34.81
CA TRP A 85 42.43 -18.79 -34.08
C TRP A 85 43.14 -17.58 -33.44
N TYR A 86 43.48 -17.68 -32.17
CA TYR A 86 44.19 -16.67 -31.40
C TYR A 86 45.65 -17.07 -31.25
N SER A 87 46.58 -16.20 -31.62
CA SER A 87 48.01 -16.42 -31.42
C SER A 87 48.39 -15.99 -30.00
N VAL A 88 48.97 -16.90 -29.22
CA VAL A 88 49.36 -16.69 -27.82
C VAL A 88 50.80 -17.17 -27.58
N VAL A 89 51.44 -16.71 -26.50
CA VAL A 89 52.77 -17.19 -26.09
C VAL A 89 52.65 -17.76 -24.68
N LEU A 90 53.04 -19.02 -24.49
CA LEU A 90 53.09 -19.66 -23.18
C LEU A 90 54.50 -19.57 -22.61
N GLY A 91 54.64 -18.87 -21.47
CA GLY A 91 55.85 -18.83 -20.65
C GLY A 91 55.78 -19.80 -19.46
N GLU A 92 56.82 -19.83 -18.62
CA GLU A 92 56.87 -20.69 -17.44
C GLU A 92 55.66 -20.46 -16.51
N GLY A 93 55.02 -21.54 -16.03
CA GLY A 93 53.91 -21.46 -15.08
C GLY A 93 52.52 -21.68 -15.68
N SER A 94 51.49 -21.39 -14.88
CA SER A 94 50.07 -21.62 -15.24
C SER A 94 49.43 -20.34 -15.77
N HIS A 95 48.70 -20.45 -16.87
CA HIS A 95 48.01 -19.34 -17.54
C HIS A 95 46.56 -19.74 -17.82
N THR A 96 45.62 -18.80 -17.76
CA THR A 96 44.23 -19.03 -18.16
C THR A 96 43.95 -18.56 -19.59
N VAL A 97 42.96 -19.16 -20.24
CA VAL A 97 42.46 -18.74 -21.57
C VAL A 97 41.92 -17.32 -21.53
N GLN A 98 41.29 -16.93 -20.42
CA GLN A 98 40.70 -15.61 -20.27
C GLN A 98 41.79 -14.54 -20.29
N GLU A 99 42.87 -14.72 -19.52
CA GLU A 99 44.02 -13.80 -19.47
C GLU A 99 44.76 -13.66 -20.81
N LEU A 100 44.74 -14.69 -21.66
CA LEU A 100 45.53 -14.72 -22.90
C LEU A 100 44.77 -14.24 -24.15
N ILE A 101 43.45 -13.98 -24.08
CA ILE A 101 42.58 -13.74 -25.25
C ILE A 101 41.79 -12.39 -25.17
N GLU A 102 42.00 -11.54 -24.17
CA GLU A 102 41.19 -10.30 -23.95
C GLU A 102 41.20 -9.27 -25.10
N ASP A 103 40.03 -9.04 -25.70
CA ASP A 103 39.57 -7.80 -26.33
C ASP A 103 38.16 -7.49 -25.76
N TYR A 104 38.02 -6.39 -25.02
CA TYR A 104 36.82 -5.91 -24.31
C TYR A 104 35.96 -5.01 -25.22
N ASP A 105 34.66 -5.31 -25.36
CA ASP A 105 33.65 -4.40 -25.93
C ASP A 105 32.48 -4.23 -24.93
N PRO A 106 32.28 -3.02 -24.35
CA PRO A 106 31.35 -2.78 -23.24
C PRO A 106 29.85 -2.74 -23.58
N GLU A 107 29.42 -3.01 -24.82
CA GLU A 107 28.02 -2.80 -25.25
C GLU A 107 27.15 -4.06 -25.48
N GLN A 108 27.61 -5.29 -25.21
CA GLN A 108 26.82 -6.51 -25.52
C GLN A 108 26.71 -7.51 -24.34
N TYR A 109 25.77 -7.31 -23.40
CA TYR A 109 25.36 -8.39 -22.47
C TYR A 109 24.02 -8.19 -21.71
N THR A 110 23.17 -9.24 -21.60
CA THR A 110 22.29 -9.62 -20.43
C THR A 110 21.62 -11.04 -20.58
N PRO A 111 21.15 -11.77 -19.51
CA PRO A 111 21.36 -13.22 -19.19
C PRO A 111 20.13 -14.18 -19.25
N PRO A 112 20.29 -15.52 -19.05
CA PRO A 112 19.23 -16.56 -19.23
C PRO A 112 18.72 -17.29 -17.95
N VAL A 113 17.40 -17.58 -17.86
CA VAL A 113 16.75 -18.46 -16.85
C VAL A 113 15.92 -19.55 -17.53
N ILE A 114 16.44 -20.71 -17.94
CA ILE A 114 15.58 -21.74 -18.55
C ILE A 114 16.17 -23.18 -18.46
N ASN A 115 15.47 -24.10 -17.78
CA ASN A 115 15.55 -25.54 -18.11
C ASN A 115 14.17 -26.19 -18.35
N GLN A 116 13.07 -25.63 -17.82
CA GLN A 116 11.70 -26.11 -18.15
C GLN A 116 11.15 -25.43 -19.41
N VAL A 117 11.43 -24.14 -19.60
CA VAL A 117 11.01 -23.38 -20.79
C VAL A 117 11.77 -23.83 -22.05
N ALA A 118 12.92 -24.49 -21.95
CA ALA A 118 13.72 -24.91 -23.10
C ALA A 118 13.07 -26.11 -23.76
N VAL A 119 12.56 -27.05 -22.95
CA VAL A 119 11.78 -28.20 -23.42
C VAL A 119 10.52 -27.71 -24.15
N TYR A 120 9.75 -26.81 -23.54
CA TYR A 120 8.54 -26.27 -24.19
C TYR A 120 8.82 -25.37 -25.39
N ARG A 121 9.95 -24.65 -25.40
CA ARG A 121 10.39 -23.80 -26.51
C ARG A 121 10.95 -24.63 -27.67
N ASP A 122 11.59 -25.76 -27.40
CA ASP A 122 12.10 -26.67 -28.42
C ASP A 122 10.97 -27.50 -29.02
N GLU A 123 9.96 -27.90 -28.23
CA GLU A 123 8.70 -28.48 -28.72
C GLU A 123 7.91 -27.48 -29.59
N ALA A 124 7.80 -26.23 -29.15
CA ALA A 124 7.12 -25.17 -29.91
C ALA A 124 7.89 -24.73 -31.16
N ARG A 125 9.23 -24.73 -31.13
CA ARG A 125 10.06 -24.48 -32.32
C ARG A 125 9.99 -25.64 -33.30
N THR A 126 10.03 -26.88 -32.83
CA THR A 126 9.84 -28.05 -33.70
C THR A 126 8.48 -28.00 -34.38
N ALA A 127 7.41 -27.68 -33.64
CA ALA A 127 6.07 -27.52 -34.23
C ALA A 127 5.97 -26.33 -35.20
N ARG A 128 6.66 -25.22 -34.91
CA ARG A 128 6.71 -24.04 -35.79
C ARG A 128 7.52 -24.31 -37.05
N ASP A 129 8.64 -25.01 -36.94
CA ASP A 129 9.55 -25.30 -38.04
C ASP A 129 8.97 -26.42 -38.92
N GLU A 130 8.25 -27.40 -38.34
CA GLU A 130 7.41 -28.35 -39.09
C GLU A 130 6.25 -27.64 -39.80
N ALA A 131 5.60 -26.66 -39.17
CA ALA A 131 4.56 -25.85 -39.81
C ALA A 131 5.10 -24.92 -40.91
N ALA A 132 6.31 -24.39 -40.74
CA ALA A 132 6.99 -23.59 -41.76
C ALA A 132 7.44 -24.45 -42.94
N GLN A 133 7.94 -25.66 -42.69
CA GLN A 133 8.26 -26.64 -43.74
C GLN A 133 7.00 -27.05 -44.52
N ILE A 134 5.87 -27.27 -43.85
CA ILE A 134 4.57 -27.54 -44.51
C ILE A 134 4.13 -26.32 -45.35
N LEU A 135 4.35 -25.10 -44.87
CA LEU A 135 4.00 -23.87 -45.59
C LEU A 135 4.90 -23.65 -46.81
N ASP A 136 6.19 -23.97 -46.70
CA ASP A 136 7.17 -23.90 -47.79
C ASP A 136 6.92 -25.00 -48.84
N ASP A 137 6.59 -26.22 -48.41
CA ASP A 137 6.23 -27.34 -49.29
C ASP A 137 4.92 -27.05 -50.06
N VAL A 138 3.92 -26.45 -49.39
CA VAL A 138 2.66 -25.98 -50.02
C VAL A 138 2.93 -24.81 -50.98
N SER A 139 3.82 -23.88 -50.62
CA SER A 139 4.20 -22.73 -51.46
C SER A 139 5.04 -23.15 -52.67
N ALA A 140 5.75 -24.28 -52.57
CA ALA A 140 6.48 -24.92 -53.67
C ALA A 140 5.61 -25.88 -54.51
N GLY A 141 4.33 -26.06 -54.15
CA GLY A 141 3.38 -26.92 -54.86
C GLY A 141 3.56 -28.43 -54.61
N ALA A 142 4.30 -28.82 -53.58
CA ALA A 142 4.45 -30.21 -53.17
C ALA A 142 3.27 -30.62 -52.26
N VAL A 143 2.58 -31.71 -52.60
CA VAL A 143 1.53 -32.30 -51.76
C VAL A 143 2.21 -32.98 -50.56
N PRO A 144 1.94 -32.59 -49.30
CA PRO A 144 2.59 -33.21 -48.14
C PRO A 144 2.22 -34.69 -48.03
N ASP A 145 3.24 -35.54 -47.91
CA ASP A 145 3.10 -36.99 -47.82
C ASP A 145 2.27 -37.40 -46.59
N SER A 146 1.56 -38.53 -46.75
CA SER A 146 0.69 -39.27 -45.84
C SER A 146 1.14 -39.34 -44.37
N ALA A 147 2.42 -39.16 -44.08
CA ALA A 147 2.99 -39.09 -42.73
C ALA A 147 2.48 -37.87 -41.92
N VAL A 148 2.27 -36.70 -42.54
CA VAL A 148 1.79 -35.48 -41.86
C VAL A 148 0.29 -35.57 -41.55
N ALA A 149 -0.49 -36.14 -42.47
CA ALA A 149 -1.93 -36.37 -42.30
C ALA A 149 -2.23 -37.35 -41.14
N SER A 150 -1.35 -38.33 -40.90
CA SER A 150 -1.50 -39.30 -39.80
C SER A 150 -1.35 -38.66 -38.41
N LYS A 151 -0.51 -37.63 -38.26
CA LYS A 151 -0.23 -36.96 -36.97
C LYS A 151 -1.36 -36.02 -36.53
N ILE A 152 -2.09 -35.43 -37.48
CA ILE A 152 -3.27 -34.59 -37.21
C ILE A 152 -4.51 -35.44 -36.85
N THR A 153 -4.57 -36.67 -37.36
CA THR A 153 -5.72 -37.57 -37.19
C THR A 153 -5.61 -38.51 -35.98
N THR A 154 -4.44 -38.60 -35.34
CA THR A 154 -4.20 -39.48 -34.18
C THR A 154 -4.99 -39.00 -32.95
N GLU A 155 -5.90 -39.85 -32.49
CA GLU A 155 -6.81 -39.61 -31.37
C GLU A 155 -6.03 -39.47 -30.04
N GLY A 156 -6.29 -38.40 -29.28
CA GLY A 156 -5.62 -38.10 -28.01
C GLY A 156 -4.34 -37.25 -28.09
N SER A 157 -3.93 -36.79 -29.28
CA SER A 157 -2.78 -35.88 -29.42
C SER A 157 -3.12 -34.42 -29.07
N ALA A 158 -2.15 -33.68 -28.52
CA ALA A 158 -2.30 -32.25 -28.22
C ALA A 158 -2.66 -31.41 -29.46
N SER A 159 -2.19 -31.83 -30.64
CA SER A 159 -2.50 -31.20 -31.92
C SER A 159 -3.97 -31.42 -32.33
N ARG A 160 -4.53 -32.62 -32.10
CA ARG A 160 -5.95 -32.89 -32.36
C ARG A 160 -6.86 -32.12 -31.40
N ALA A 161 -6.50 -32.05 -30.12
CA ALA A 161 -7.22 -31.26 -29.13
C ALA A 161 -7.24 -29.75 -29.45
N ALA A 162 -6.13 -29.22 -29.98
CA ALA A 162 -6.05 -27.82 -30.42
C ALA A 162 -6.91 -27.52 -31.66
N VAL A 163 -7.03 -28.49 -32.57
CA VAL A 163 -7.90 -28.39 -33.76
C VAL A 163 -9.38 -28.52 -33.38
N ASP A 164 -9.75 -29.51 -32.57
CA ASP A 164 -11.14 -29.72 -32.12
C ASP A 164 -11.63 -28.53 -31.27
N SER A 165 -10.75 -27.92 -30.45
CA SER A 165 -11.05 -26.70 -29.68
C SER A 165 -11.27 -25.46 -30.56
N ARG A 166 -10.69 -25.41 -31.78
CA ARG A 166 -10.97 -24.34 -32.75
C ARG A 166 -12.22 -24.60 -33.58
N VAL A 167 -12.53 -25.86 -33.87
CA VAL A 167 -13.76 -26.25 -34.57
C VAL A 167 -14.99 -26.06 -33.67
N ALA A 168 -14.86 -26.28 -32.35
CA ALA A 168 -15.94 -26.04 -31.38
C ALA A 168 -16.26 -24.55 -31.15
N ALA A 169 -15.41 -23.61 -31.61
CA ALA A 169 -15.56 -22.17 -31.42
C ALA A 169 -16.48 -21.47 -32.46
N GLY A 170 -17.32 -22.22 -33.18
CA GLY A 170 -18.53 -21.69 -33.80
C GLY A 170 -18.34 -20.75 -35.00
N THR A 171 -17.49 -21.12 -35.97
CA THR A 171 -17.54 -20.47 -37.30
C THR A 171 -18.12 -21.43 -38.32
N GLU A 172 -19.44 -21.32 -38.54
CA GLU A 172 -20.08 -21.89 -39.73
C GLU A 172 -19.66 -21.08 -40.96
N GLY A 173 -19.29 -21.77 -42.03
CA GLY A 173 -19.08 -21.21 -43.37
C GLY A 173 -17.61 -21.12 -43.81
N LEU A 174 -17.16 -22.09 -44.59
CA LEU A 174 -15.94 -21.97 -45.38
C LEU A 174 -16.15 -20.85 -46.43
N LEU A 175 -15.27 -19.85 -46.45
CA LEU A 175 -15.21 -18.85 -47.52
C LEU A 175 -14.94 -19.55 -48.87
N SER A 176 -15.63 -19.11 -49.92
CA SER A 176 -15.45 -19.65 -51.26
C SER A 176 -14.07 -19.28 -51.81
N GLN A 177 -13.57 -20.07 -52.77
CA GLN A 177 -12.24 -19.90 -53.37
C GLN A 177 -12.04 -18.51 -54.01
N ASP A 178 -13.13 -17.87 -54.44
CA ASP A 178 -13.11 -16.54 -55.05
C ASP A 178 -12.87 -15.43 -54.00
N ASP A 179 -13.41 -15.58 -52.79
CA ASP A 179 -13.19 -14.64 -51.67
C ASP A 179 -11.76 -14.76 -51.10
N ALA A 180 -11.21 -15.97 -51.10
CA ALA A 180 -9.83 -16.22 -50.70
C ALA A 180 -8.81 -15.65 -51.71
N ALA A 181 -9.10 -15.71 -53.02
CA ALA A 181 -8.24 -15.16 -54.07
C ALA A 181 -8.16 -13.62 -54.02
N ALA A 182 -9.27 -12.94 -53.69
CA ALA A 182 -9.27 -11.48 -53.50
C ALA A 182 -8.43 -11.04 -52.29
N ALA A 183 -8.40 -11.84 -51.22
CA ALA A 183 -7.58 -11.57 -50.04
C ALA A 183 -6.09 -11.90 -50.25
N PHE A 184 -5.76 -12.87 -51.11
CA PHE A 184 -4.37 -13.29 -51.36
C PHE A 184 -3.60 -12.34 -52.30
N ALA A 185 -4.29 -11.65 -53.22
CA ALA A 185 -3.69 -10.61 -54.04
C ALA A 185 -3.18 -9.40 -53.23
N ALA A 186 -3.62 -9.24 -51.98
CA ALA A 186 -3.27 -8.13 -51.11
C ALA A 186 -2.04 -8.40 -50.20
N LYS A 187 -1.40 -9.58 -50.25
CA LYS A 187 -0.38 -9.96 -49.24
C LYS A 187 1.00 -10.35 -49.73
N SER A 188 1.27 -10.33 -51.03
CA SER A 188 2.64 -10.50 -51.55
C SER A 188 3.28 -9.15 -51.82
N VAL A 189 4.14 -8.70 -50.89
CA VAL A 189 5.40 -7.94 -51.06
C VAL A 189 5.62 -7.07 -49.80
N GLU A 190 6.40 -7.59 -48.84
CA GLU A 190 7.08 -6.76 -47.83
C GLU A 190 8.59 -6.98 -47.90
N THR A 191 9.20 -6.41 -48.93
CA THR A 191 10.54 -5.82 -48.86
C THR A 191 10.38 -4.33 -49.11
N THR A 192 10.52 -3.51 -48.05
CA THR A 192 10.82 -2.06 -47.98
C THR A 192 9.93 -1.29 -47.00
N VAL A 193 10.28 -1.35 -45.71
CA VAL A 193 9.77 -0.41 -44.69
C VAL A 193 10.38 1.00 -44.86
N ALA A 194 11.41 1.16 -45.71
CA ALA A 194 11.99 2.46 -46.05
C ALA A 194 11.25 3.24 -47.17
N ALA A 195 10.21 2.67 -47.79
CA ALA A 195 9.55 3.29 -48.96
C ALA A 195 8.12 3.82 -48.68
N LYS A 196 7.59 3.71 -47.46
CA LYS A 196 6.15 3.82 -47.23
C LYS A 196 5.55 5.22 -47.12
N TYR A 197 6.26 6.26 -47.53
CA TYR A 197 5.61 7.55 -47.80
C TYR A 197 6.26 8.22 -49.00
N THR A 198 5.70 8.01 -50.19
CA THR A 198 6.02 8.76 -51.41
C THR A 198 4.81 9.58 -51.85
N LYS A 199 5.03 10.80 -52.38
CA LYS A 199 3.94 11.65 -52.89
C LYS A 199 3.18 10.95 -54.03
N PRO A 200 1.83 10.87 -54.01
CA PRO A 200 1.07 10.20 -55.05
C PRO A 200 1.35 10.80 -56.44
N GLY A 201 1.85 9.97 -57.36
CA GLY A 201 2.08 10.32 -58.77
C GLY A 201 3.46 10.88 -59.14
N SER A 202 4.42 11.03 -58.20
CA SER A 202 5.77 11.56 -58.52
C SER A 202 6.95 10.70 -58.05
N GLY A 203 6.71 9.73 -57.16
CA GLY A 203 7.73 8.75 -56.75
C GLY A 203 8.83 9.28 -55.81
N ILE A 204 8.68 10.47 -55.21
CA ILE A 204 9.67 11.06 -54.29
C ILE A 204 9.37 10.66 -52.83
N PRO A 205 10.36 10.14 -52.06
CA PRO A 205 10.21 9.78 -50.63
C PRO A 205 9.99 10.97 -49.68
N LEU A 206 9.30 10.75 -48.55
CA LEU A 206 8.96 11.77 -47.54
C LEU A 206 10.18 12.43 -46.89
N SER A 207 11.29 11.69 -46.80
CA SER A 207 12.58 12.19 -46.32
C SER A 207 13.24 13.19 -47.29
N ASP A 208 12.83 13.20 -48.56
CA ASP A 208 13.38 14.02 -49.64
C ASP A 208 12.42 15.12 -50.12
N LEU A 209 11.28 15.29 -49.44
CA LEU A 209 10.27 16.30 -49.76
C LEU A 209 10.82 17.71 -49.47
N LYS A 210 11.11 18.46 -50.54
CA LYS A 210 11.51 19.86 -50.41
C LYS A 210 10.27 20.71 -50.18
N LYS A 211 10.42 21.90 -49.57
CA LYS A 211 9.30 22.83 -49.30
C LYS A 211 8.41 23.07 -50.53
N ALA A 212 8.99 23.11 -51.74
CA ALA A 212 8.26 23.26 -53.00
C ALA A 212 7.31 22.08 -53.33
N ASP A 213 7.60 20.87 -52.84
CA ASP A 213 6.81 19.66 -53.07
C ASP A 213 5.60 19.57 -52.12
N LEU A 214 5.74 20.06 -50.87
CA LEU A 214 4.62 20.25 -49.93
C LEU A 214 3.65 21.34 -50.39
N ASP A 215 4.19 22.44 -50.90
CA ASP A 215 3.41 23.58 -51.42
C ASP A 215 2.53 23.20 -52.63
N SER A 216 2.81 22.07 -53.30
CA SER A 216 2.03 21.53 -54.43
C SER A 216 0.95 20.50 -54.06
N THR A 217 0.86 20.11 -52.78
CA THR A 217 -0.03 19.03 -52.31
C THR A 217 -1.22 19.56 -51.49
N TYR A 218 -1.06 20.71 -50.83
CA TYR A 218 -2.19 21.44 -50.26
C TYR A 218 -2.87 22.28 -51.33
N ALA A 219 -4.19 22.11 -51.50
CA ALA A 219 -4.99 23.05 -52.27
C ALA A 219 -4.77 24.45 -51.67
N PRO A 220 -4.28 25.45 -52.42
CA PRO A 220 -3.95 26.74 -51.86
C PRO A 220 -5.21 27.37 -51.24
N VAL A 221 -5.07 28.09 -50.14
CA VAL A 221 -6.19 28.82 -49.54
C VAL A 221 -6.71 29.82 -50.57
N TRP A 222 -8.03 29.91 -50.73
CA TRP A 222 -8.66 30.91 -51.57
C TRP A 222 -8.14 32.32 -51.21
N LYS A 223 -7.83 33.12 -52.24
CA LYS A 223 -7.34 34.50 -52.11
C LYS A 223 -8.28 35.43 -52.86
N ALA A 224 -8.48 36.61 -52.29
CA ALA A 224 -9.26 37.67 -52.91
C ALA A 224 -8.58 38.20 -54.18
N SER A 225 -9.38 38.70 -55.14
CA SER A 225 -8.90 39.37 -56.35
C SER A 225 -7.85 38.57 -57.16
N THR A 226 -7.99 37.25 -57.18
CA THR A 226 -7.01 36.32 -57.76
C THR A 226 -7.63 35.53 -58.91
N ALA A 227 -6.93 35.42 -60.04
CA ALA A 227 -7.41 34.65 -61.19
C ALA A 227 -7.34 33.14 -60.92
N TYR A 228 -8.48 32.45 -61.07
CA TYR A 228 -8.57 30.99 -60.97
C TYR A 228 -9.10 30.40 -62.27
N ALA A 229 -8.51 29.29 -62.71
CA ALA A 229 -9.02 28.51 -63.83
C ALA A 229 -10.22 27.64 -63.41
N SER A 230 -11.09 27.29 -64.36
CA SER A 230 -12.13 26.28 -64.15
C SER A 230 -11.50 24.96 -63.71
N GLY A 231 -12.07 24.31 -62.70
CA GLY A 231 -11.51 23.10 -62.10
C GLY A 231 -10.41 23.33 -61.07
N ALA A 232 -10.02 24.58 -60.78
CA ALA A 232 -9.02 24.86 -59.75
C ALA A 232 -9.53 24.44 -58.36
N LEU A 233 -8.77 23.61 -57.65
CA LEU A 233 -9.06 23.15 -56.29
C LEU A 233 -8.38 24.06 -55.26
N VAL A 234 -9.14 24.60 -54.32
CA VAL A 234 -8.65 25.49 -53.24
C VAL A 234 -9.31 25.14 -51.91
N MET A 235 -8.69 25.56 -50.80
CA MET A 235 -9.34 25.53 -49.48
C MET A 235 -10.21 26.78 -49.32
N LEU A 236 -11.52 26.59 -49.17
CA LEU A 236 -12.50 27.66 -49.09
C LEU A 236 -12.69 28.14 -47.63
N PRO A 237 -12.77 29.46 -47.38
CA PRO A 237 -13.06 30.02 -46.06
C PRO A 237 -14.45 29.64 -45.54
N ALA A 238 -14.75 30.03 -44.29
CA ALA A 238 -16.09 29.93 -43.72
C ALA A 238 -17.15 30.58 -44.63
N PRO A 239 -18.36 30.02 -44.73
CA PRO A 239 -18.89 28.91 -43.93
C PRO A 239 -18.54 27.50 -44.44
N ILE A 240 -17.91 27.35 -45.60
CA ILE A 240 -17.65 26.03 -46.21
C ILE A 240 -16.53 25.30 -45.46
N ASN A 241 -15.47 26.00 -45.03
CA ASN A 241 -14.36 25.46 -44.22
C ASN A 241 -13.81 24.13 -44.75
N GLY A 242 -13.59 24.04 -46.06
CA GLY A 242 -13.27 22.79 -46.72
C GLY A 242 -12.85 22.96 -48.18
N PRO A 243 -12.43 21.87 -48.82
CA PRO A 243 -11.98 21.90 -50.21
C PRO A 243 -13.14 22.14 -51.18
N GLY A 244 -12.92 22.99 -52.17
CA GLY A 244 -13.88 23.23 -53.26
C GLY A 244 -13.23 23.57 -54.58
N THR A 245 -13.96 23.27 -55.66
CA THR A 245 -13.46 23.34 -57.04
C THR A 245 -14.14 24.48 -57.78
N ARG A 246 -13.38 25.29 -58.53
CA ARG A 246 -13.92 26.43 -59.29
C ARG A 246 -14.82 25.95 -60.43
N ASN A 247 -16.04 26.48 -60.51
CA ASN A 247 -17.01 26.09 -61.52
C ASN A 247 -16.68 26.64 -62.92
N SER A 248 -16.05 27.82 -63.00
CA SER A 248 -15.65 28.47 -64.25
C SER A 248 -14.47 29.43 -64.06
N SER A 249 -13.62 29.57 -65.10
CA SER A 249 -12.43 30.43 -65.06
C SER A 249 -12.81 31.90 -64.83
N GLY A 250 -12.13 32.58 -63.92
CA GLY A 250 -12.33 34.00 -63.64
C GLY A 250 -11.58 34.48 -62.40
N THR A 251 -11.55 35.79 -62.20
CA THR A 251 -10.93 36.42 -61.01
C THR A 251 -11.90 36.36 -59.83
N SER A 252 -11.42 35.86 -58.69
CA SER A 252 -12.17 35.85 -57.44
C SER A 252 -12.47 37.27 -56.96
N ARG A 253 -13.59 37.44 -56.25
CA ARG A 253 -14.00 38.72 -55.69
C ARG A 253 -13.08 39.17 -54.56
N ALA A 254 -13.20 40.43 -54.15
CA ALA A 254 -12.43 41.00 -53.04
C ALA A 254 -12.75 40.34 -51.67
N SER A 255 -13.88 39.63 -51.56
CA SER A 255 -14.35 38.93 -50.37
C SER A 255 -15.04 37.61 -50.73
N PHE A 256 -14.99 36.63 -49.83
CA PHE A 256 -15.62 35.32 -50.00
C PHE A 256 -17.11 35.35 -49.59
N ASP A 257 -17.88 36.22 -50.25
CA ASP A 257 -19.32 36.40 -50.01
C ASP A 257 -20.16 35.27 -50.65
N ALA A 258 -21.48 35.26 -50.41
CA ALA A 258 -22.38 34.25 -50.97
C ALA A 258 -22.37 34.19 -52.52
N THR A 259 -22.02 35.30 -53.18
CA THR A 259 -21.91 35.35 -54.65
C THR A 259 -20.62 34.68 -55.10
N GLU A 260 -19.51 34.93 -54.42
CA GLU A 260 -18.25 34.23 -54.67
C GLU A 260 -18.38 32.73 -54.37
N GLN A 261 -19.06 32.34 -53.28
CA GLN A 261 -19.30 30.95 -52.90
C GLN A 261 -20.03 30.16 -54.00
N GLY A 262 -21.02 30.76 -54.65
CA GLY A 262 -21.77 30.14 -55.76
C GLY A 262 -20.93 29.81 -57.01
N LEU A 263 -19.69 30.32 -57.09
CA LEU A 263 -18.75 30.03 -58.16
C LEU A 263 -17.87 28.80 -57.87
N TRP A 264 -18.07 28.13 -56.73
CA TRP A 264 -17.33 26.94 -56.31
C TRP A 264 -18.26 25.78 -55.98
N THR A 265 -17.85 24.56 -56.28
CA THR A 265 -18.53 23.33 -55.90
C THR A 265 -17.79 22.68 -54.72
N PRO A 266 -18.41 22.56 -53.53
CA PRO A 266 -17.84 21.83 -52.40
C PRO A 266 -17.76 20.33 -52.71
N SER A 267 -16.66 19.67 -52.37
CA SER A 267 -16.56 18.21 -52.50
C SER A 267 -17.33 17.53 -51.36
N ALA A 268 -18.33 16.70 -51.69
CA ALA A 268 -19.22 16.08 -50.71
C ALA A 268 -18.48 15.10 -49.77
N THR A 269 -18.77 15.20 -48.48
CA THR A 269 -18.28 14.34 -47.40
C THR A 269 -18.86 12.93 -47.55
N ALA A 270 -18.02 11.91 -47.80
CA ALA A 270 -18.43 10.52 -47.72
C ALA A 270 -18.56 10.09 -46.25
N THR A 271 -19.76 9.68 -45.85
CA THR A 271 -20.07 9.04 -44.57
C THR A 271 -19.44 7.65 -44.48
N VAL A 272 -18.58 7.43 -43.49
CA VAL A 272 -18.18 6.11 -42.99
C VAL A 272 -18.45 6.11 -41.48
N ASP A 273 -19.03 5.02 -40.99
CA ASP A 273 -19.45 4.79 -39.60
C ASP A 273 -18.47 5.32 -38.53
N GLY A 274 -18.99 6.19 -37.65
CA GLY A 274 -18.65 6.12 -36.22
C GLY A 274 -17.54 7.00 -35.63
N LEU A 275 -16.82 7.85 -36.37
CA LEU A 275 -15.91 8.83 -35.74
C LEU A 275 -15.92 10.18 -36.47
N THR A 276 -16.65 11.16 -35.94
CA THR A 276 -16.92 12.46 -36.60
C THR A 276 -16.13 13.64 -36.07
N ASP A 277 -14.97 13.43 -35.45
CA ASP A 277 -14.14 14.55 -35.00
C ASP A 277 -12.65 14.25 -35.23
N ALA A 278 -11.99 15.14 -35.98
CA ALA A 278 -10.54 15.09 -36.19
C ALA A 278 -9.77 15.18 -34.86
N SER A 279 -10.36 15.77 -33.80
CA SER A 279 -9.78 15.71 -32.45
C SER A 279 -9.84 14.30 -31.86
N THR A 280 -10.86 13.52 -32.18
CA THR A 280 -11.05 12.15 -31.69
C THR A 280 -10.19 11.16 -32.49
N VAL A 281 -10.04 11.36 -33.80
CA VAL A 281 -9.08 10.61 -34.64
C VAL A 281 -7.65 10.92 -34.21
N GLY A 282 -7.31 12.19 -33.95
CA GLY A 282 -6.00 12.56 -33.41
C GLY A 282 -5.69 11.91 -32.06
N LYS A 283 -6.69 11.83 -31.16
CA LYS A 283 -6.58 11.11 -29.87
C LYS A 283 -6.47 9.59 -30.05
N ALA A 284 -7.20 9.00 -30.99
CA ALA A 284 -7.15 7.57 -31.27
C ALA A 284 -5.82 7.16 -31.94
N VAL A 285 -5.30 7.99 -32.84
CA VAL A 285 -3.99 7.80 -33.48
C VAL A 285 -2.86 8.03 -32.49
N ALA A 286 -2.95 9.02 -31.60
CA ALA A 286 -1.99 9.20 -30.51
C ALA A 286 -2.02 8.02 -29.53
N LYS A 287 -3.21 7.53 -29.15
CA LYS A 287 -3.38 6.33 -28.29
C LYS A 287 -2.89 5.05 -28.98
N ALA A 288 -3.04 4.93 -30.29
CA ALA A 288 -2.53 3.81 -31.08
C ALA A 288 -1.02 3.90 -31.30
N ALA A 289 -0.46 5.10 -31.42
CA ALA A 289 0.97 5.37 -31.46
C ALA A 289 1.63 5.10 -30.09
N ASP A 290 0.98 5.47 -28.98
CA ASP A 290 1.37 5.07 -27.62
C ASP A 290 1.28 3.55 -27.44
N ALA A 291 0.21 2.92 -27.91
CA ALA A 291 0.09 1.46 -27.87
C ALA A 291 1.08 0.75 -28.81
N GLY A 292 1.57 1.44 -29.84
CA GLY A 292 2.61 0.96 -30.76
C GLY A 292 4.01 1.12 -30.18
N ALA A 293 4.27 2.25 -29.51
CA ALA A 293 5.48 2.51 -28.75
C ALA A 293 5.58 1.56 -27.54
N ALA A 294 4.48 1.35 -26.80
CA ALA A 294 4.38 0.34 -25.75
C ALA A 294 4.59 -1.08 -26.29
N ARG A 295 4.05 -1.42 -27.47
CA ARG A 295 4.29 -2.72 -28.11
C ARG A 295 5.74 -2.93 -28.57
N ASN A 296 6.43 -1.86 -28.98
CA ASN A 296 7.85 -1.91 -29.33
C ASN A 296 8.75 -1.91 -28.07
N ALA A 297 8.34 -1.27 -26.98
CA ALA A 297 8.98 -1.39 -25.66
C ALA A 297 8.79 -2.79 -25.05
N VAL A 298 7.66 -3.45 -25.32
CA VAL A 298 7.39 -4.85 -24.94
C VAL A 298 8.32 -5.85 -25.65
N SER A 299 9.00 -5.49 -26.74
CA SER A 299 10.05 -6.33 -27.34
C SER A 299 11.38 -6.28 -26.56
N ALA A 300 11.58 -5.32 -25.65
CA ALA A 300 12.78 -5.20 -24.82
C ALA A 300 12.66 -5.90 -23.46
N VAL A 301 11.48 -6.41 -23.12
CA VAL A 301 11.20 -7.10 -21.86
C VAL A 301 10.92 -8.57 -22.20
N GLY A 302 11.76 -9.48 -21.71
CA GLY A 302 11.65 -10.89 -22.02
C GLY A 302 10.28 -11.43 -21.55
N ARG A 303 9.66 -12.32 -22.33
CA ARG A 303 8.49 -13.08 -21.86
C ARG A 303 8.91 -13.89 -20.62
N GLY A 304 8.60 -13.37 -19.44
CA GLY A 304 9.02 -13.90 -18.14
C GLY A 304 9.35 -12.82 -17.09
N ASP A 305 9.49 -11.54 -17.49
CA ASP A 305 9.83 -10.49 -16.53
C ASP A 305 8.60 -10.10 -15.69
N LEU A 306 8.73 -10.29 -14.38
CA LEU A 306 7.74 -9.84 -13.39
C LEU A 306 8.05 -8.43 -12.87
N PHE A 307 9.13 -7.80 -13.35
CA PHE A 307 9.63 -6.52 -12.86
C PHE A 307 9.80 -5.55 -14.00
N PHE A 308 9.17 -4.38 -13.88
CA PHE A 308 9.05 -3.39 -14.94
C PHE A 308 9.67 -2.08 -14.46
N ASN A 309 10.78 -1.69 -15.08
CA ASN A 309 11.52 -0.48 -14.72
C ASN A 309 11.11 0.67 -15.66
N PRO A 310 10.58 1.81 -15.14
CA PRO A 310 10.18 2.93 -15.98
C PRO A 310 11.27 3.47 -16.93
N PHE A 311 12.55 3.27 -16.64
CA PHE A 311 13.64 3.67 -17.55
C PHE A 311 13.60 2.90 -18.88
N ASP A 312 13.16 1.65 -18.87
CA ASP A 312 12.98 0.84 -20.09
C ASP A 312 11.82 1.35 -20.96
N TYR A 313 10.97 2.19 -20.36
CA TYR A 313 9.82 2.84 -20.98
C TYR A 313 10.05 4.33 -21.26
N GLY A 314 11.30 4.80 -21.15
CA GLY A 314 11.70 6.16 -21.52
C GLY A 314 11.59 7.20 -20.39
N ALA A 315 11.44 6.78 -19.13
CA ALA A 315 11.57 7.71 -18.01
C ALA A 315 12.99 8.28 -17.97
N VAL A 316 13.15 9.51 -17.48
CA VAL A 316 14.45 10.17 -17.26
C VAL A 316 14.79 10.20 -15.78
N GLY A 317 13.80 10.36 -14.88
CA GLY A 317 14.02 10.29 -13.44
C GLY A 317 14.91 11.41 -12.87
N ASP A 318 14.94 12.57 -13.53
CA ASP A 318 15.72 13.75 -13.12
C ASP A 318 14.95 14.70 -12.19
N GLY A 319 13.65 14.47 -12.01
CA GLY A 319 12.74 15.27 -11.20
C GLY A 319 12.14 16.49 -11.89
N THR A 320 12.46 16.72 -13.16
CA THR A 320 11.98 17.83 -13.97
C THR A 320 11.24 17.38 -15.23
N THR A 321 11.75 16.35 -15.89
CA THR A 321 11.12 15.73 -17.06
C THR A 321 9.81 15.07 -16.65
N ASP A 322 8.78 15.19 -17.49
CA ASP A 322 7.50 14.52 -17.25
C ASP A 322 7.65 13.02 -17.56
N ASP A 323 7.75 12.22 -16.50
CA ASP A 323 7.90 10.77 -16.55
C ASP A 323 6.53 10.05 -16.55
N THR A 324 5.40 10.78 -16.60
CA THR A 324 4.06 10.19 -16.41
C THR A 324 3.79 9.05 -17.39
N SER A 325 4.03 9.25 -18.68
CA SER A 325 3.75 8.24 -19.71
C SER A 325 4.63 7.00 -19.56
N ALA A 326 5.91 7.17 -19.24
CA ALA A 326 6.86 6.08 -19.06
C ALA A 326 6.52 5.23 -17.82
N VAL A 327 6.20 5.88 -16.70
CA VAL A 327 5.79 5.18 -15.47
C VAL A 327 4.45 4.47 -15.67
N GLN A 328 3.49 5.09 -16.37
CA GLN A 328 2.22 4.45 -16.72
C GLN A 328 2.43 3.26 -17.65
N ALA A 329 3.30 3.36 -18.66
CA ALA A 329 3.59 2.25 -19.57
C ALA A 329 4.25 1.06 -18.86
N ALA A 330 5.15 1.32 -17.91
CA ALA A 330 5.72 0.27 -17.07
C ALA A 330 4.64 -0.45 -16.23
N TYR A 331 3.70 0.32 -15.66
CA TYR A 331 2.56 -0.24 -14.96
C TYR A 331 1.64 -1.05 -15.89
N ASP A 332 1.32 -0.53 -17.07
CA ASP A 332 0.43 -1.20 -18.03
C ASP A 332 1.03 -2.54 -18.48
N ALA A 333 2.36 -2.60 -18.66
CA ALA A 333 3.07 -3.84 -18.94
C ALA A 333 3.05 -4.81 -17.74
N ALA A 334 3.25 -4.31 -16.52
CA ALA A 334 3.13 -5.11 -15.30
C ALA A 334 1.73 -5.70 -15.10
N ALA A 335 0.69 -4.94 -15.47
CA ALA A 335 -0.70 -5.36 -15.38
C ALA A 335 -1.04 -6.56 -16.26
N LEU A 336 -0.33 -6.78 -17.38
CA LEU A 336 -0.55 -7.93 -18.26
C LEU A 336 -0.12 -9.26 -17.64
N VAL A 337 0.75 -9.22 -16.63
CA VAL A 337 1.37 -10.41 -16.03
C VAL A 337 1.23 -10.47 -14.50
N ALA A 338 0.46 -9.56 -13.90
CA ALA A 338 0.39 -9.35 -12.45
C ALA A 338 1.80 -9.19 -11.82
N GLY A 339 2.66 -8.41 -12.47
CA GLY A 339 4.02 -8.12 -12.04
C GLY A 339 4.13 -6.91 -11.12
N ALA A 340 5.30 -6.29 -11.07
CA ALA A 340 5.58 -5.11 -10.25
C ALA A 340 6.35 -4.05 -11.04
N VAL A 341 6.00 -2.79 -10.81
CA VAL A 341 6.82 -1.65 -11.23
C VAL A 341 7.90 -1.44 -10.19
N ILE A 342 9.16 -1.54 -10.61
CA ILE A 342 10.31 -1.24 -9.76
C ILE A 342 10.76 0.19 -10.07
N LEU A 343 10.73 1.07 -9.07
CA LEU A 343 11.23 2.45 -9.16
C LEU A 343 12.68 2.49 -8.65
N PRO A 344 13.70 2.46 -9.52
CA PRO A 344 15.09 2.54 -9.09
C PRO A 344 15.41 3.95 -8.58
N LYS A 345 16.64 4.15 -8.11
CA LYS A 345 17.12 5.48 -7.70
C LYS A 345 16.90 6.50 -8.83
N GLY A 346 16.13 7.54 -8.52
CA GLY A 346 15.72 8.59 -9.45
C GLY A 346 14.57 9.39 -8.84
N ARG A 347 14.27 10.55 -9.41
CA ARG A 347 13.08 11.34 -9.06
C ARG A 347 12.15 11.37 -10.27
N PHE A 348 11.05 10.63 -10.18
CA PHE A 348 10.04 10.53 -11.22
C PHE A 348 9.00 11.63 -11.04
N ASN A 349 9.01 12.62 -11.92
CA ASN A 349 8.02 13.70 -11.91
C ASN A 349 6.81 13.29 -12.76
N ILE A 350 5.67 13.02 -12.11
CA ILE A 350 4.46 12.47 -12.74
C ILE A 350 3.26 13.44 -12.63
N PRO A 351 3.31 14.65 -13.21
CA PRO A 351 2.23 15.64 -13.08
C PRO A 351 0.85 15.13 -13.55
N GLY A 352 0.79 14.11 -14.41
CA GLY A 352 -0.47 13.52 -14.91
C GLY A 352 -1.06 12.38 -14.07
N ASN A 353 -0.49 12.08 -12.89
CA ASN A 353 -0.83 10.95 -12.01
C ASN A 353 -0.49 9.56 -12.59
N LEU A 354 -0.21 8.60 -11.71
CA LEU A 354 -0.13 7.18 -12.04
C LEU A 354 -1.45 6.50 -11.66
N VAL A 355 -2.06 5.76 -12.59
CA VAL A 355 -3.36 5.12 -12.39
C VAL A 355 -3.20 3.60 -12.28
N MET A 356 -3.43 3.06 -11.07
CA MET A 356 -3.28 1.64 -10.74
C MET A 356 -4.64 1.00 -10.45
N THR A 357 -5.29 0.44 -11.47
CA THR A 357 -6.63 -0.17 -11.39
C THR A 357 -6.66 -1.70 -11.40
N THR A 358 -5.54 -2.36 -11.67
CA THR A 358 -5.45 -3.82 -11.81
C THR A 358 -4.93 -4.45 -10.52
N PRO A 359 -5.70 -5.35 -9.88
CA PRO A 359 -5.24 -6.12 -8.73
C PRO A 359 -4.00 -6.97 -9.01
N GLY A 360 -3.21 -7.24 -7.97
CA GLY A 360 -2.01 -8.07 -8.04
C GLY A 360 -0.77 -7.35 -8.57
N VAL A 361 -0.92 -6.13 -9.09
CA VAL A 361 0.22 -5.31 -9.55
C VAL A 361 0.78 -4.51 -8.39
N SER A 362 2.10 -4.55 -8.19
CA SER A 362 2.78 -3.83 -7.10
C SER A 362 3.61 -2.65 -7.60
N LEU A 363 3.79 -1.64 -6.73
CA LEU A 363 4.72 -0.52 -6.92
C LEU A 363 5.80 -0.61 -5.84
N ILE A 364 7.05 -0.82 -6.24
CA ILE A 364 8.16 -1.09 -5.33
C ILE A 364 9.26 -0.07 -5.55
N GLY A 365 9.64 0.66 -4.50
CA GLY A 365 10.74 1.60 -4.51
C GLY A 365 12.07 0.95 -4.16
N GLN A 366 13.09 1.20 -4.99
CA GLN A 366 14.50 0.91 -4.74
C GLN A 366 15.31 2.22 -4.79
N GLY A 367 14.88 3.18 -3.96
CA GLY A 367 15.43 4.53 -3.92
C GLY A 367 14.75 5.54 -4.85
N GLY A 368 13.69 5.13 -5.57
CA GLY A 368 12.87 6.01 -6.39
C GLY A 368 12.01 6.97 -5.58
N ILE A 369 11.94 8.22 -6.04
CA ILE A 369 11.11 9.29 -5.49
C ILE A 369 10.01 9.61 -6.49
N VAL A 370 8.76 9.57 -6.06
CA VAL A 370 7.60 10.02 -6.84
C VAL A 370 7.27 11.46 -6.45
N SER A 371 7.19 12.35 -7.44
CA SER A 371 6.81 13.76 -7.29
C SER A 371 5.85 14.22 -8.39
N GLY A 372 5.38 15.46 -8.34
CA GLY A 372 4.42 16.00 -9.31
C GLY A 372 2.99 15.67 -8.92
N GLY A 373 2.43 14.58 -9.46
CA GLY A 373 1.05 14.13 -9.26
C GLY A 373 0.85 13.05 -8.18
N GLU A 374 -0.24 12.31 -8.30
CA GLU A 374 -0.77 11.32 -7.35
C GLU A 374 -0.59 9.89 -7.88
N VAL A 375 -0.48 8.92 -6.97
CA VAL A 375 -0.70 7.50 -7.30
C VAL A 375 -2.13 7.16 -6.93
N LEU A 376 -2.95 6.86 -7.93
CA LEU A 376 -4.38 6.52 -7.77
C LEU A 376 -4.52 5.00 -7.78
N LEU A 377 -4.80 4.41 -6.62
CA LEU A 377 -4.95 2.97 -6.47
C LEU A 377 -6.43 2.58 -6.33
N GLY A 378 -6.86 1.73 -7.25
CA GLY A 378 -8.22 1.24 -7.36
C GLY A 378 -9.08 2.03 -8.36
N PRO A 379 -10.21 1.45 -8.78
CA PRO A 379 -11.01 2.02 -9.87
C PRO A 379 -11.79 3.26 -9.42
N ALA A 380 -11.84 4.27 -10.31
CA ALA A 380 -12.57 5.52 -10.08
C ALA A 380 -14.10 5.34 -10.04
N THR A 381 -14.62 4.32 -10.72
CA THR A 381 -16.03 3.91 -10.70
C THR A 381 -16.11 2.41 -10.44
N TYR A 382 -17.13 1.98 -9.70
CA TYR A 382 -17.36 0.56 -9.46
C TYR A 382 -18.85 0.27 -9.47
N ALA A 383 -19.28 -0.58 -10.42
CA ALA A 383 -20.69 -0.90 -10.63
C ALA A 383 -21.17 -1.90 -9.56
N ALA A 384 -21.88 -1.38 -8.56
CA ALA A 384 -22.79 -2.09 -7.66
C ALA A 384 -22.42 -3.56 -7.35
N GLY A 385 -21.44 -3.74 -6.47
CA GLY A 385 -21.23 -4.96 -5.71
C GLY A 385 -21.06 -4.61 -4.24
N SER A 386 -21.48 -5.50 -3.34
CA SER A 386 -21.31 -5.34 -1.88
C SER A 386 -19.81 -5.42 -1.54
N GLY A 387 -19.11 -4.27 -1.55
CA GLY A 387 -17.67 -4.15 -1.23
C GLY A 387 -16.79 -3.73 -2.40
N GLY A 388 -15.61 -3.15 -2.08
CA GLY A 388 -14.60 -2.75 -3.07
C GLY A 388 -13.91 -3.92 -3.77
N VAL A 389 -13.06 -3.60 -4.75
CA VAL A 389 -12.27 -4.58 -5.52
C VAL A 389 -11.16 -5.16 -4.64
N ASN A 390 -10.95 -6.47 -4.72
CA ASN A 390 -9.91 -7.15 -3.97
C ASN A 390 -8.54 -6.95 -4.65
N PHE A 391 -7.66 -6.18 -4.01
CA PHE A 391 -6.26 -5.93 -4.35
C PHE A 391 -5.29 -6.75 -3.49
N SER A 392 -5.75 -7.87 -2.90
CA SER A 392 -4.85 -8.80 -2.20
C SER A 392 -3.66 -9.17 -3.10
N GLY A 393 -2.45 -9.01 -2.57
CA GLY A 393 -1.20 -9.22 -3.31
C GLY A 393 -0.63 -7.96 -3.98
N THR A 394 -1.39 -6.87 -4.08
CA THR A 394 -0.86 -5.56 -4.46
C THR A 394 -0.15 -4.91 -3.28
N ARG A 395 1.09 -4.48 -3.52
CA ARG A 395 1.90 -3.75 -2.55
C ARG A 395 2.31 -2.39 -3.08
N VAL A 396 2.26 -1.39 -2.20
CA VAL A 396 3.02 -0.15 -2.36
C VAL A 396 4.13 -0.19 -1.31
N GLN A 397 5.36 -0.46 -1.75
CA GLN A 397 6.44 -0.81 -0.85
C GLN A 397 7.72 -0.01 -1.11
N GLY A 398 8.33 0.55 -0.06
CA GLY A 398 9.66 1.19 -0.17
C GLY A 398 9.71 2.45 -1.04
N VAL A 399 8.55 2.98 -1.46
CA VAL A 399 8.46 4.16 -2.32
C VAL A 399 8.68 5.42 -1.49
N GLN A 400 9.39 6.40 -2.04
CA GLN A 400 9.47 7.73 -1.46
C GLN A 400 8.51 8.67 -2.19
N PHE A 401 7.58 9.27 -1.47
CA PHE A 401 6.67 10.28 -2.00
C PHE A 401 7.08 11.67 -1.48
N ASP A 402 7.29 12.61 -2.39
CA ASP A 402 7.71 13.97 -2.06
C ASP A 402 7.01 14.99 -2.96
N ARG A 403 5.96 15.63 -2.44
CA ARG A 403 5.14 16.58 -3.20
C ARG A 403 5.72 18.00 -3.23
N ALA A 404 6.87 18.23 -2.58
CA ALA A 404 7.47 19.55 -2.42
C ALA A 404 6.49 20.62 -1.87
N ASP A 405 5.46 20.18 -1.15
CA ASP A 405 4.38 20.97 -0.59
C ASP A 405 4.32 20.68 0.91
N ALA A 406 5.43 21.02 1.58
CA ALA A 406 5.50 20.96 3.02
C ALA A 406 4.30 21.71 3.57
N TYR A 407 3.46 21.00 4.33
CA TYR A 407 2.36 21.59 5.09
C TYR A 407 1.15 22.03 4.27
N GLY A 408 1.12 21.78 2.96
CA GLY A 408 0.02 22.20 2.12
C GLY A 408 -1.30 21.51 2.44
N THR A 409 -2.37 21.99 1.82
CA THR A 409 -3.74 21.54 2.11
C THR A 409 -4.33 20.68 0.99
N THR A 410 -3.73 20.69 -0.20
CA THR A 410 -4.32 20.12 -1.42
C THR A 410 -3.55 18.93 -1.98
N THR A 411 -2.21 18.86 -1.82
CA THR A 411 -1.43 17.78 -2.42
C THR A 411 -1.67 16.44 -1.71
N ARG A 412 -1.68 15.36 -2.49
CA ARG A 412 -1.92 13.99 -2.02
C ARG A 412 -0.88 13.03 -2.58
N CYS A 413 -0.40 12.03 -1.84
CA CYS A 413 0.58 11.11 -2.41
C CYS A 413 -0.08 9.85 -2.98
N LEU A 414 -0.57 8.98 -2.10
CA LEU A 414 -1.26 7.74 -2.46
C LEU A 414 -2.75 7.92 -2.19
N VAL A 415 -3.58 7.74 -3.20
CA VAL A 415 -5.03 7.89 -3.11
C VAL A 415 -5.70 6.55 -3.35
N LEU A 416 -6.43 6.02 -2.37
CA LEU A 416 -7.20 4.78 -2.49
C LEU A 416 -8.66 5.05 -2.82
N ARG A 417 -9.23 4.20 -3.69
CA ARG A 417 -10.61 4.26 -4.17
C ARG A 417 -11.11 2.87 -4.53
N ASN A 418 -12.16 2.40 -3.86
CA ASN A 418 -12.76 1.07 -4.07
C ASN A 418 -11.75 -0.10 -4.01
N ALA A 419 -10.72 -0.01 -3.18
CA ALA A 419 -9.65 -1.00 -3.10
C ALA A 419 -9.61 -1.67 -1.72
N ARG A 420 -9.51 -3.00 -1.71
CA ARG A 420 -9.43 -3.80 -0.49
C ARG A 420 -8.18 -4.67 -0.47
N GLY A 421 -7.65 -5.00 0.70
CA GLY A 421 -6.54 -5.99 0.79
C GLY A 421 -5.19 -5.45 0.31
N VAL A 422 -4.97 -4.14 0.33
CA VAL A 422 -3.72 -3.52 -0.12
C VAL A 422 -2.71 -3.47 1.03
N ASP A 423 -1.48 -3.90 0.76
CA ASP A 423 -0.34 -3.69 1.66
C ASP A 423 0.40 -2.39 1.29
N ILE A 424 0.51 -1.47 2.25
CA ILE A 424 1.25 -0.20 2.12
C ILE A 424 2.36 -0.23 3.16
N GLU A 425 3.57 -0.60 2.74
CA GLU A 425 4.64 -0.93 3.68
C GLU A 425 5.99 -0.25 3.43
N GLY A 426 6.66 0.21 4.50
CA GLY A 426 8.05 0.67 4.41
C GLY A 426 8.25 1.92 3.54
N ASN A 427 7.20 2.69 3.27
CA ASN A 427 7.28 3.88 2.42
C ASN A 427 7.72 5.12 3.23
N LEU A 428 8.29 6.09 2.54
CA LEU A 428 8.55 7.43 3.08
C LEU A 428 7.60 8.43 2.41
N PHE A 429 6.74 9.06 3.20
CA PHE A 429 5.90 10.17 2.73
C PHE A 429 6.41 11.47 3.31
N ARG A 430 6.63 12.47 2.46
CA ARG A 430 7.06 13.80 2.92
C ARG A 430 6.52 14.96 2.11
N ASN A 431 6.53 16.12 2.76
CA ASN A 431 6.22 17.42 2.16
C ASN A 431 4.92 17.40 1.36
N CYS A 432 3.83 16.99 1.99
CA CYS A 432 2.54 16.84 1.33
C CYS A 432 1.37 17.21 2.24
N GLY A 433 0.22 17.55 1.65
CA GLY A 433 -1.00 17.74 2.41
C GLY A 433 -1.53 16.44 2.99
N ARG A 434 -1.72 15.40 2.17
CA ARG A 434 -2.25 14.10 2.60
C ARG A 434 -1.39 12.97 2.05
N ALA A 435 -0.67 12.26 2.91
CA ALA A 435 0.21 11.20 2.44
C ALA A 435 -0.59 10.00 1.89
N ILE A 436 -1.43 9.39 2.72
CA ILE A 436 -2.40 8.39 2.28
C ILE A 436 -3.79 9.02 2.37
N SER A 437 -4.49 9.14 1.26
CA SER A 437 -5.83 9.72 1.19
C SER A 437 -6.83 8.70 0.68
N ILE A 438 -8.04 8.72 1.22
CA ILE A 438 -9.17 7.99 0.66
C ILE A 438 -10.08 9.00 -0.02
N THR A 439 -10.57 8.66 -1.22
CA THR A 439 -11.62 9.44 -1.91
C THR A 439 -12.83 8.55 -2.12
N THR A 440 -14.02 9.10 -1.85
CA THR A 440 -15.27 8.48 -2.30
C THR A 440 -15.24 8.39 -3.82
N ALA A 441 -15.47 7.19 -4.34
CA ALA A 441 -15.59 6.95 -5.77
C ALA A 441 -17.04 7.12 -6.21
N ASP A 442 -17.24 7.52 -7.48
CA ASP A 442 -18.56 7.67 -8.06
C ASP A 442 -19.26 6.30 -8.14
N GLY A 443 -20.53 6.23 -7.72
CA GLY A 443 -21.33 5.01 -7.77
C GLY A 443 -21.21 4.06 -6.57
N ASN A 444 -20.60 4.51 -5.46
CA ASN A 444 -20.46 3.72 -4.24
C ASN A 444 -21.82 3.39 -3.59
N THR A 445 -22.32 2.18 -3.82
CA THR A 445 -23.46 1.60 -3.12
C THR A 445 -22.97 0.77 -1.93
N LYS A 446 -22.74 1.44 -0.79
CA LYS A 446 -22.66 0.97 0.61
C LYS A 446 -21.85 -0.32 0.94
N PHE A 447 -21.11 -0.23 2.04
CA PHE A 447 -20.38 -1.30 2.77
C PHE A 447 -18.96 -1.62 2.27
N HIS A 448 -17.96 -1.36 3.13
CA HIS A 448 -16.60 -1.94 3.11
C HIS A 448 -15.82 -1.70 1.80
N THR A 449 -16.02 -0.53 1.18
CA THR A 449 -15.45 -0.18 -0.13
C THR A 449 -13.94 0.02 -0.12
N VAL A 450 -13.38 0.52 0.97
CA VAL A 450 -11.92 0.56 1.17
C VAL A 450 -11.64 -0.16 2.47
N SER A 451 -11.23 -1.41 2.40
CA SER A 451 -11.17 -2.29 3.57
C SER A 451 -10.01 -3.27 3.57
N MET A 452 -9.73 -3.91 4.70
CA MET A 452 -8.64 -4.89 4.81
C MET A 452 -7.28 -4.29 4.40
N LEU A 453 -7.06 -3.01 4.72
CA LEU A 453 -5.79 -2.35 4.42
C LEU A 453 -4.75 -2.71 5.49
N ASN A 454 -3.51 -2.91 5.06
CA ASN A 454 -2.38 -3.07 5.96
C ASN A 454 -1.38 -1.93 5.72
N ILE A 455 -1.37 -0.96 6.62
CA ILE A 455 -0.50 0.22 6.56
C ILE A 455 0.57 0.03 7.62
N SER A 456 1.75 -0.44 7.23
CA SER A 456 2.78 -0.83 8.20
C SER A 456 4.19 -0.29 7.93
N ARG A 457 4.94 0.00 9.00
CA ARG A 457 6.37 0.39 8.91
C ARG A 457 6.64 1.61 8.01
N ASN A 458 5.65 2.47 7.76
CA ASN A 458 5.83 3.68 6.98
C ASN A 458 6.39 4.82 7.83
N ARG A 459 7.06 5.77 7.18
CA ARG A 459 7.53 7.00 7.79
C ARG A 459 6.83 8.19 7.14
N PHE A 460 6.18 9.01 7.96
CA PHE A 460 5.55 10.25 7.55
C PHE A 460 6.33 11.42 8.13
N THR A 461 6.73 12.38 7.30
CA THR A 461 7.43 13.58 7.76
C THR A 461 6.92 14.83 7.06
N THR A 462 6.62 15.88 7.82
CA THR A 462 6.24 17.18 7.21
C THR A 462 4.96 17.03 6.36
N CYS A 463 3.97 16.33 6.90
CA CYS A 463 2.67 16.13 6.27
C CYS A 463 1.61 16.96 7.01
N ARG A 464 0.57 17.46 6.34
CA ARG A 464 -0.58 18.01 7.09
C ARG A 464 -1.39 16.89 7.74
N PHE A 465 -1.68 15.85 6.96
CA PHE A 465 -2.24 14.58 7.38
C PHE A 465 -1.40 13.42 6.85
N ALA A 466 -1.06 12.47 7.71
CA ALA A 466 -0.38 11.26 7.25
C ALA A 466 -1.38 10.26 6.65
N ILE A 467 -2.51 10.05 7.32
CA ILE A 467 -3.64 9.27 6.81
C ILE A 467 -4.88 10.14 6.89
N PHE A 468 -5.57 10.31 5.77
CA PHE A 468 -6.77 11.12 5.66
C PHE A 468 -7.88 10.39 4.92
N ALA A 469 -8.95 10.06 5.64
CA ALA A 469 -10.15 9.47 5.11
C ALA A 469 -11.36 10.30 5.56
N ASP A 470 -12.00 10.93 4.58
CA ASP A 470 -13.17 11.77 4.74
C ASP A 470 -14.33 11.10 4.02
N THR A 471 -14.97 10.17 4.73
CA THR A 471 -16.14 9.44 4.27
C THR A 471 -17.35 9.90 5.06
N VAL A 472 -18.48 10.04 4.37
CA VAL A 472 -19.75 10.48 4.97
C VAL A 472 -20.45 9.35 5.72
N GLU A 473 -20.30 8.12 5.24
CA GLU A 473 -20.81 6.91 5.88
C GLU A 473 -19.69 6.19 6.63
N TRP A 474 -19.99 5.71 7.83
CA TRP A 474 -19.00 5.16 8.75
C TRP A 474 -18.52 3.75 8.40
N ASP A 475 -19.34 3.00 7.67
CA ASP A 475 -19.09 1.61 7.27
C ASP A 475 -18.55 1.51 5.82
N GLN A 476 -18.15 2.64 5.22
CA GLN A 476 -17.44 2.62 3.93
C GLN A 476 -16.00 2.10 4.07
N LEU A 477 -15.43 2.24 5.26
CA LEU A 477 -14.07 1.83 5.61
C LEU A 477 -14.15 0.74 6.66
N SER A 478 -13.34 -0.32 6.51
CA SER A 478 -13.37 -1.40 7.49
C SER A 478 -12.14 -2.30 7.52
N ASP A 479 -11.90 -2.95 8.65
CA ASP A 479 -10.91 -4.02 8.83
C ASP A 479 -9.47 -3.55 8.56
N TRP A 480 -9.13 -2.31 8.91
CA TRP A 480 -7.79 -1.78 8.68
C TRP A 480 -6.82 -2.19 9.78
N ILE A 481 -5.57 -2.41 9.40
CA ILE A 481 -4.43 -2.56 10.28
C ILE A 481 -3.47 -1.41 10.02
N ILE A 482 -3.20 -0.61 11.06
CA ILE A 482 -2.19 0.45 11.03
C ILE A 482 -1.15 0.11 12.09
N ASP A 483 -0.01 -0.44 11.67
CA ASP A 483 0.98 -1.02 12.59
C ASP A 483 2.41 -0.49 12.41
N GLY A 484 3.07 -0.11 13.51
CA GLY A 484 4.51 0.13 13.50
C GLY A 484 4.97 1.32 12.65
N ASN A 485 4.10 2.31 12.42
CA ASN A 485 4.43 3.50 11.62
C ASN A 485 5.03 4.62 12.48
N PHE A 486 5.86 5.47 11.85
CA PHE A 486 6.42 6.67 12.46
C PHE A 486 5.80 7.92 11.85
N PHE A 487 5.07 8.67 12.65
CA PHE A 487 4.48 9.95 12.29
C PHE A 487 5.31 11.06 12.93
N ASN A 488 6.04 11.80 12.11
CA ASN A 488 6.92 12.86 12.57
C ASN A 488 6.46 14.18 11.97
N TYR A 489 6.04 15.15 12.79
CA TYR A 489 5.59 16.46 12.30
C TYR A 489 4.35 16.40 11.39
N ALA A 490 3.27 15.77 11.89
CA ALA A 490 1.94 16.05 11.33
C ALA A 490 1.47 17.43 11.82
N LEU A 491 1.13 18.34 10.90
CA LEU A 491 0.73 19.70 11.29
C LEU A 491 -0.67 19.83 11.82
N ASP A 492 -1.59 19.00 11.36
CA ASP A 492 -2.97 19.06 11.78
C ASP A 492 -3.31 17.82 12.59
N THR A 493 -3.42 16.69 11.90
CA THR A 493 -3.78 15.43 12.52
C THR A 493 -2.98 14.31 11.86
N SER A 494 -2.37 13.41 12.65
CA SER A 494 -1.59 12.31 12.05
C SER A 494 -2.52 11.36 11.30
N VAL A 495 -3.58 10.89 11.95
CA VAL A 495 -4.59 10.01 11.34
C VAL A 495 -5.98 10.60 11.53
N TRP A 496 -6.62 10.93 10.41
CA TRP A 496 -8.00 11.42 10.38
C TRP A 496 -8.85 10.43 9.61
N ILE A 497 -9.81 9.79 10.28
CA ILE A 497 -10.79 8.88 9.68
C ILE A 497 -12.17 9.28 10.21
N ALA A 498 -12.71 10.36 9.65
CA ALA A 498 -13.96 10.97 10.09
C ALA A 498 -14.49 11.91 8.99
N ALA A 499 -15.78 12.20 9.01
CA ALA A 499 -16.33 13.19 8.09
C ALA A 499 -15.94 14.63 8.50
N ALA A 500 -15.57 15.45 7.53
CA ALA A 500 -15.26 16.86 7.76
C ALA A 500 -16.52 17.75 7.87
N ASP A 501 -17.64 17.32 7.29
CA ASP A 501 -18.90 18.07 7.21
C ASP A 501 -19.83 17.88 8.43
N GLY A 502 -19.43 17.05 9.40
CA GLY A 502 -20.24 16.72 10.58
C GLY A 502 -21.22 15.57 10.37
N SER A 503 -21.22 14.92 9.20
CA SER A 503 -21.84 13.59 9.05
C SER A 503 -21.09 12.54 9.89
N GLN A 504 -21.62 11.31 9.95
CA GLN A 504 -21.14 10.32 10.91
C GLN A 504 -19.68 9.92 10.65
N GLY A 505 -19.37 9.50 9.41
CA GLY A 505 -18.05 9.00 9.00
C GLY A 505 -17.43 7.96 9.95
N GLY A 506 -16.24 7.45 9.63
CA GLY A 506 -15.51 6.53 10.50
C GLY A 506 -15.09 5.23 9.85
N VAL A 507 -14.90 4.19 10.66
CA VAL A 507 -14.31 2.90 10.25
C VAL A 507 -14.74 1.77 11.17
N ASP A 508 -15.08 0.62 10.59
CA ASP A 508 -15.33 -0.64 11.31
C ASP A 508 -14.03 -1.46 11.47
N GLY A 509 -13.84 -2.19 12.57
CA GLY A 509 -12.75 -3.17 12.71
C GLY A 509 -11.32 -2.62 12.61
N LEU A 510 -11.05 -1.40 13.10
CA LEU A 510 -9.71 -0.82 13.06
C LEU A 510 -8.79 -1.41 14.14
N THR A 511 -7.67 -2.00 13.72
CA THR A 511 -6.52 -2.33 14.57
C THR A 511 -5.41 -1.30 14.39
N PHE A 512 -5.05 -0.63 15.47
CA PHE A 512 -4.09 0.47 15.50
C PHE A 512 -3.00 0.19 16.53
N THR A 513 -1.83 -0.29 16.09
CA THR A 513 -0.83 -0.87 17.00
C THR A 513 0.59 -0.38 16.79
N ASN A 514 1.38 -0.30 17.86
CA ASN A 514 2.84 -0.07 17.80
C ASN A 514 3.29 1.20 17.04
N ASN A 515 2.41 2.18 16.83
CA ASN A 515 2.73 3.40 16.11
C ASN A 515 3.39 4.42 17.05
N THR A 516 4.28 5.26 16.50
CA THR A 516 4.88 6.38 17.23
C THR A 516 4.55 7.69 16.55
N MET A 517 3.93 8.62 17.28
CA MET A 517 3.41 9.88 16.76
C MET A 517 3.98 11.07 17.52
N PHE A 518 4.60 11.99 16.78
CA PHE A 518 5.03 13.30 17.23
C PHE A 518 4.36 14.37 16.37
N ALA A 519 3.58 15.25 16.99
CA ALA A 519 3.21 16.48 16.31
C ALA A 519 4.37 17.51 16.41
N LEU A 520 4.11 18.76 16.02
CA LEU A 520 5.09 19.82 16.16
C LEU A 520 5.43 20.07 17.64
N ASN A 521 6.73 20.15 17.97
CA ASN A 521 7.21 20.31 19.34
C ASN A 521 6.76 21.64 19.97
N TYR A 522 6.53 21.65 21.29
CA TYR A 522 6.09 22.85 22.01
C TYR A 522 7.09 24.01 22.01
N ASN A 523 8.39 23.77 21.80
CA ASN A 523 9.38 24.84 21.62
C ASN A 523 9.22 25.55 20.27
N SER A 524 8.46 24.98 19.34
CA SER A 524 8.07 25.59 18.08
C SER A 524 6.76 26.38 18.19
N SER A 525 6.36 26.82 19.38
CA SER A 525 5.09 27.54 19.59
C SER A 525 4.97 28.87 18.83
N THR A 526 6.09 29.42 18.34
CA THR A 526 6.11 30.60 17.46
C THR A 526 6.00 30.26 15.97
N ASP A 527 6.09 28.98 15.60
CA ASP A 527 5.86 28.53 14.21
C ASP A 527 4.39 28.76 13.86
N PRO A 528 4.05 29.43 12.74
CA PRO A 528 2.67 29.63 12.31
C PRO A 528 1.86 28.33 12.20
N ASN A 529 2.52 27.22 11.93
CA ASN A 529 1.90 25.91 11.81
C ASN A 529 1.55 25.26 13.15
N PHE A 530 2.13 25.73 14.26
CA PHE A 530 1.77 25.27 15.61
C PHE A 530 0.27 25.48 15.88
N ALA A 531 -0.27 26.59 15.39
CA ALA A 531 -1.70 26.90 15.50
C ALA A 531 -2.59 25.90 14.75
N GLY A 532 -2.08 25.15 13.77
CA GLY A 532 -2.85 24.16 13.00
C GLY A 532 -3.03 22.80 13.69
N LYS A 533 -2.21 22.52 14.72
CA LYS A 533 -2.09 21.22 15.38
C LYS A 533 -3.34 20.85 16.18
N ARG A 534 -3.95 19.71 15.89
CA ARG A 534 -5.16 19.23 16.56
C ARG A 534 -4.91 17.89 17.24
N TYR A 535 -5.07 16.77 16.54
CA TYR A 535 -5.09 15.45 17.15
C TYR A 535 -3.88 14.61 16.73
N ASN A 536 -3.48 13.62 17.51
CA ASN A 536 -2.66 12.57 16.91
C ASN A 536 -3.58 11.68 16.04
N VAL A 537 -4.73 11.27 16.60
CA VAL A 537 -5.74 10.45 15.92
C VAL A 537 -7.13 11.03 16.15
N ARG A 538 -7.90 11.19 15.08
CA ARG A 538 -9.34 11.47 15.11
C ARG A 538 -10.10 10.39 14.34
N LEU A 539 -11.00 9.70 15.03
CA LEU A 539 -11.89 8.72 14.45
C LEU A 539 -13.36 9.17 14.59
N GLY A 540 -14.12 9.01 13.52
CA GLY A 540 -15.58 9.07 13.52
C GLY A 540 -16.16 7.84 14.22
N LYS A 541 -17.38 7.44 13.83
CA LYS A 541 -18.02 6.26 14.41
C LYS A 541 -17.18 5.01 14.17
N THR A 542 -17.00 4.23 15.22
CA THR A 542 -16.21 3.00 15.20
C THR A 542 -16.94 1.85 15.84
N ASP A 543 -16.69 0.65 15.33
CA ASP A 543 -17.02 -0.61 15.96
C ASP A 543 -15.79 -1.53 15.91
N TRP A 544 -15.66 -2.44 16.88
CA TRP A 544 -14.50 -3.36 17.00
C TRP A 544 -13.11 -2.70 16.93
N LEU A 545 -12.95 -1.58 17.64
CA LEU A 545 -11.71 -0.80 17.66
C LEU A 545 -10.67 -1.42 18.62
N SER A 546 -9.42 -1.57 18.17
CA SER A 546 -8.30 -2.00 19.01
C SER A 546 -7.10 -1.07 18.85
N ILE A 547 -6.79 -0.28 19.88
CA ILE A 547 -5.68 0.69 19.93
C ILE A 547 -4.67 0.23 20.98
N LYS A 548 -3.52 -0.34 20.56
CA LYS A 548 -2.58 -0.98 21.50
C LYS A 548 -1.10 -0.65 21.27
N GLY A 549 -0.34 -0.39 22.34
CA GLY A 549 1.12 -0.24 22.24
C GLY A 549 1.62 1.00 21.50
N ASN A 550 0.78 2.03 21.32
CA ASN A 550 1.13 3.24 20.58
C ASN A 550 1.73 4.32 21.47
N LYS A 551 2.40 5.29 20.86
CA LYS A 551 2.94 6.49 21.50
C LYS A 551 2.33 7.74 20.87
N PHE A 552 1.57 8.48 21.65
CA PHE A 552 0.88 9.71 21.27
C PHE A 552 1.54 10.88 21.99
N PHE A 553 2.32 11.66 21.24
CA PHE A 553 3.08 12.76 21.83
C PHE A 553 2.67 14.10 21.25
N GLU A 554 2.61 15.06 22.18
CA GLU A 554 2.50 16.48 21.89
C GLU A 554 1.27 16.70 21.01
N SER A 555 0.03 16.51 21.45
CA SER A 555 -1.15 16.88 20.64
C SER A 555 -1.54 18.34 20.91
N GLY A 556 -2.13 19.02 19.92
CA GLY A 556 -2.51 20.43 20.09
C GLY A 556 -3.81 20.57 20.86
N LEU A 557 -4.75 19.68 20.56
CA LEU A 557 -5.98 19.38 21.27
C LEU A 557 -5.82 17.97 21.88
N SER A 558 -6.83 17.10 21.75
CA SER A 558 -6.77 15.75 22.30
C SER A 558 -5.84 14.82 21.52
N ALA A 559 -5.18 13.86 22.18
CA ALA A 559 -4.30 12.93 21.47
C ALA A 559 -5.12 11.93 20.64
N LEU A 560 -6.08 11.27 21.28
CA LEU A 560 -7.03 10.36 20.67
C LEU A 560 -8.44 10.91 20.81
N TYR A 561 -9.08 11.25 19.70
CA TYR A 561 -10.46 11.71 19.65
C TYR A 561 -11.35 10.64 19.01
N LEU A 562 -12.35 10.15 19.75
CA LEU A 562 -13.32 9.15 19.32
C LEU A 562 -14.72 9.75 19.32
N ASP A 563 -15.35 9.78 18.14
CA ASP A 563 -16.75 10.17 17.99
C ASP A 563 -17.63 8.93 17.83
N GLN A 564 -18.64 8.79 18.68
CA GLN A 564 -19.59 7.69 18.73
C GLN A 564 -18.98 6.27 18.69
N PRO A 565 -17.97 5.94 19.52
CA PRO A 565 -17.44 4.59 19.55
C PRO A 565 -18.45 3.60 20.15
N ARG A 566 -18.36 2.34 19.71
CA ARG A 566 -19.09 1.21 20.27
C ARG A 566 -18.17 0.22 20.97
N HIS A 567 -17.68 -0.83 20.31
CA HIS A 567 -16.70 -1.75 20.94
C HIS A 567 -15.28 -1.17 20.82
N LEU A 568 -14.56 -1.05 21.94
CA LEU A 568 -13.21 -0.48 21.96
C LEU A 568 -12.29 -1.13 23.00
N ASP A 569 -11.04 -1.33 22.62
CA ASP A 569 -9.92 -1.60 23.53
C ASP A 569 -8.83 -0.54 23.32
N ILE A 570 -8.45 0.18 24.37
CA ILE A 570 -7.33 1.12 24.36
C ILE A 570 -6.34 0.68 25.44
N VAL A 571 -5.32 -0.10 25.04
CA VAL A 571 -4.49 -0.84 25.99
C VAL A 571 -2.99 -0.64 25.78
N GLY A 572 -2.23 -0.37 26.84
CA GLY A 572 -0.77 -0.36 26.77
C GLY A 572 -0.17 0.80 25.98
N ASN A 573 -0.89 1.92 25.82
CA ASN A 573 -0.42 3.08 25.05
C ASN A 573 0.24 4.13 25.95
N HIS A 574 1.08 4.99 25.37
CA HIS A 574 1.73 6.11 26.05
C HIS A 574 1.18 7.42 25.49
N PHE A 575 0.63 8.26 26.35
CA PHE A 575 0.14 9.59 26.02
C PHE A 575 0.96 10.62 26.80
N ALA A 576 1.63 11.54 26.09
CA ALA A 576 2.40 12.60 26.75
C ALA A 576 2.18 13.96 26.11
N TRP A 577 2.03 14.99 26.96
CA TRP A 577 1.90 16.39 26.55
C TRP A 577 0.71 16.65 25.64
N SER A 578 -0.45 16.06 25.96
CA SER A 578 -1.67 16.27 25.19
C SER A 578 -2.34 17.60 25.52
N GLY A 579 -2.74 18.33 24.49
CA GLY A 579 -3.51 19.58 24.59
C GLY A 579 -2.62 20.81 24.81
N GLU A 580 -1.56 20.97 24.02
CA GLU A 580 -0.60 22.07 24.16
C GLU A 580 -1.17 23.44 23.75
N ARG A 581 -2.09 23.48 22.76
CA ARG A 581 -2.66 24.73 22.23
C ARG A 581 -3.89 25.15 23.01
N GLU A 582 -4.78 24.19 23.29
CA GLU A 582 -5.99 24.37 24.06
C GLU A 582 -6.18 23.15 24.96
N GLN A 583 -6.94 23.32 26.04
CA GLN A 583 -7.21 22.24 26.98
C GLN A 583 -7.83 21.03 26.26
N GLY A 584 -7.08 19.94 26.20
CA GLY A 584 -7.46 18.71 25.52
C GLY A 584 -7.30 17.49 26.42
N ASP A 585 -8.03 16.42 26.12
CA ASP A 585 -7.88 15.16 26.83
C ASP A 585 -6.80 14.30 26.15
N CYS A 586 -6.12 13.40 26.87
CA CYS A 586 -5.34 12.37 26.16
C CYS A 586 -6.28 11.49 25.34
N ILE A 587 -7.35 10.98 25.96
CA ILE A 587 -8.42 10.23 25.31
C ILE A 587 -9.73 10.99 25.48
N GLU A 588 -10.34 11.42 24.38
CA GLU A 588 -11.63 12.10 24.34
C GLU A 588 -12.67 11.21 23.66
N ILE A 589 -13.71 10.81 24.41
CA ILE A 589 -14.82 9.99 23.92
C ILE A 589 -16.09 10.81 23.91
N ARG A 590 -16.68 11.00 22.73
CA ARG A 590 -17.95 11.73 22.57
C ARG A 590 -19.05 10.84 22.01
N GLY A 591 -20.24 10.87 22.59
CA GLY A 591 -21.40 10.14 22.08
C GLY A 591 -21.25 8.60 22.08
N GLY A 592 -22.08 7.91 21.30
CA GLY A 592 -22.00 6.46 21.14
C GLY A 592 -22.40 5.66 22.39
N SER A 593 -22.08 4.36 22.38
CA SER A 593 -22.35 3.44 23.49
C SER A 593 -21.10 2.59 23.75
N PRO A 594 -20.05 3.19 24.35
CA PRO A 594 -18.74 2.56 24.47
C PRO A 594 -18.80 1.33 25.39
N TRP A 595 -18.31 0.21 24.88
CA TRP A 595 -18.15 -1.07 25.57
C TRP A 595 -16.72 -1.55 25.39
N GLY A 596 -16.05 -1.88 26.50
CA GLY A 596 -14.69 -2.41 26.48
C GLY A 596 -13.79 -1.74 27.53
N ALA A 597 -12.49 -1.64 27.25
CA ALA A 597 -11.48 -1.30 28.26
C ALA A 597 -10.50 -0.21 27.84
N ILE A 598 -10.11 0.63 28.82
CA ILE A 598 -8.99 1.58 28.76
C ILE A 598 -8.04 1.23 29.90
N GLU A 599 -7.03 0.41 29.62
CA GLU A 599 -6.15 -0.13 30.66
C GLU A 599 -4.67 -0.19 30.29
N ASP A 600 -3.82 -0.26 31.32
CA ASP A 600 -2.35 -0.36 31.18
C ASP A 600 -1.71 0.76 30.35
N ASN A 601 -2.39 1.91 30.19
CA ASN A 601 -1.84 3.06 29.50
C ASN A 601 -1.00 3.92 30.46
N THR A 602 -0.04 4.67 29.91
CA THR A 602 0.71 5.71 30.63
C THR A 602 0.24 7.07 30.16
N PHE A 603 -0.19 7.92 31.09
CA PHE A 603 -0.56 9.31 30.86
C PHE A 603 0.42 10.24 31.57
N ASP A 604 1.06 11.14 30.82
CA ASP A 604 2.04 12.08 31.34
C ASP A 604 1.69 13.51 30.88
N TRP A 605 1.51 14.44 31.82
CA TRP A 605 1.38 15.87 31.54
C TRP A 605 0.26 16.26 30.54
N TRP A 606 -0.98 15.86 30.80
CA TRP A 606 -2.15 16.33 30.02
C TRP A 606 -2.64 17.71 30.49
N THR A 607 -3.50 18.35 29.70
CA THR A 607 -3.99 19.71 30.01
C THR A 607 -5.47 19.80 30.39
N ARG A 608 -6.29 18.80 30.07
CA ARG A 608 -7.70 18.74 30.53
C ARG A 608 -8.08 17.44 31.20
N ALA A 609 -8.00 16.30 30.53
CA ALA A 609 -8.19 15.00 31.19
C ALA A 609 -7.22 13.93 30.67
N ALA A 610 -6.85 12.95 31.49
CA ALA A 610 -6.24 11.73 30.94
C ALA A 610 -7.29 10.96 30.11
N VAL A 611 -8.49 10.79 30.66
CA VAL A 611 -9.64 10.26 29.92
C VAL A 611 -10.87 11.13 30.19
N GLY A 612 -11.48 11.62 29.11
CA GLY A 612 -12.72 12.37 29.16
C GLY A 612 -13.85 11.70 28.38
N VAL A 613 -15.04 11.71 28.97
CA VAL A 613 -16.25 11.05 28.44
C VAL A 613 -17.40 12.05 28.39
N TYR A 614 -17.99 12.25 27.21
CA TYR A 614 -18.99 13.30 26.92
C TYR A 614 -20.20 12.75 26.18
N GLY A 615 -21.42 13.08 26.59
CA GLY A 615 -22.64 12.80 25.83
C GLY A 615 -22.90 11.34 25.47
N THR A 616 -22.20 10.38 26.07
CA THR A 616 -22.29 8.96 25.73
C THR A 616 -23.54 8.32 26.32
N ALA A 617 -24.09 7.32 25.64
CA ALA A 617 -25.11 6.44 26.17
C ALA A 617 -24.48 5.20 26.83
N ALA A 618 -25.16 4.62 27.82
CA ALA A 618 -24.79 3.33 28.42
C ALA A 618 -23.32 3.18 28.87
N ALA A 619 -22.68 4.25 29.36
CA ALA A 619 -21.26 4.26 29.75
C ALA A 619 -20.89 3.27 30.88
N GLY A 620 -21.87 2.61 31.51
CA GLY A 620 -21.67 1.51 32.47
C GLY A 620 -20.88 0.32 31.95
N GLN A 621 -20.71 0.24 30.63
CA GLN A 621 -20.02 -0.83 29.93
C GLN A 621 -18.54 -0.56 29.68
N LEU A 622 -18.09 0.68 29.90
CA LEU A 622 -16.71 1.09 29.72
C LEU A 622 -15.93 0.90 31.04
N LYS A 623 -14.87 0.10 30.98
CA LYS A 623 -13.93 -0.11 32.09
C LYS A 623 -12.69 0.75 31.87
N ILE A 624 -12.25 1.48 32.89
CA ILE A 624 -11.08 2.33 32.87
C ILE A 624 -10.23 1.96 34.09
N GLY A 625 -9.02 1.45 33.91
CA GLY A 625 -8.31 0.86 35.05
C GLY A 625 -6.83 0.61 34.80
N LYS A 626 -6.05 0.40 35.86
CA LYS A 626 -4.62 0.01 35.79
C LYS A 626 -3.71 0.93 34.96
N ASN A 627 -4.10 2.19 34.75
CA ASN A 627 -3.27 3.14 34.04
C ASN A 627 -2.26 3.82 34.99
N ALA A 628 -1.11 4.19 34.44
CA ALA A 628 -0.12 5.01 35.12
C ALA A 628 -0.36 6.48 34.79
N HIS A 629 -0.27 7.35 35.80
CA HIS A 629 -0.54 8.78 35.65
C HIS A 629 0.56 9.61 36.28
N ARG A 630 0.96 10.68 35.61
CA ARG A 630 1.87 11.69 36.14
C ARG A 630 1.36 13.10 35.80
N TRP A 631 0.92 13.81 36.83
CA TRP A 631 0.54 15.23 36.76
C TRP A 631 0.80 15.88 38.12
N SER A 632 1.72 16.85 38.17
CA SER A 632 2.07 17.51 39.45
C SER A 632 2.13 19.03 39.37
N ALA A 633 1.97 19.62 38.19
CA ALA A 633 2.01 21.05 37.91
C ALA A 633 1.51 21.30 36.48
N THR A 634 1.36 22.58 36.11
CA THR A 634 1.24 22.97 34.71
C THR A 634 2.48 22.52 33.94
N PRO A 635 2.36 21.77 32.84
CA PRO A 635 3.51 21.34 32.06
C PRO A 635 4.06 22.49 31.22
N ASP A 636 5.38 22.53 31.01
CA ASP A 636 6.06 23.54 30.18
C ASP A 636 5.57 23.53 28.72
N SER A 637 5.01 22.41 28.28
CA SER A 637 4.39 22.24 26.97
C SER A 637 3.06 22.97 26.80
N TRP A 638 2.43 23.45 27.88
CA TRP A 638 1.21 24.25 27.80
C TRP A 638 1.49 25.63 27.20
N LYS A 639 0.86 25.93 26.06
CA LYS A 639 0.94 27.20 25.32
C LYS A 639 -0.42 27.88 25.13
N GLY A 640 -1.49 27.28 25.65
CA GLY A 640 -2.83 27.88 25.61
C GLY A 640 -3.03 29.00 26.62
N ALA A 641 -4.22 29.60 26.59
CA ALA A 641 -4.58 30.69 27.48
C ALA A 641 -5.09 30.18 28.85
N GLY A 642 -4.72 30.88 29.93
CA GLY A 642 -5.18 30.57 31.28
C GLY A 642 -4.27 29.62 32.06
N SER A 643 -4.60 29.44 33.34
CA SER A 643 -3.86 28.55 34.25
C SER A 643 -4.49 27.16 34.29
N LEU A 644 -3.65 26.13 34.24
CA LEU A 644 -4.06 24.76 34.51
C LEU A 644 -4.06 24.56 36.03
N THR A 645 -5.18 24.08 36.54
CA THR A 645 -5.40 23.89 37.97
C THR A 645 -6.13 22.57 38.19
N THR A 646 -6.19 22.21 39.45
CA THR A 646 -6.95 21.07 39.99
C THR A 646 -8.45 21.14 39.69
N THR A 647 -8.97 22.28 39.23
CA THR A 647 -10.39 22.50 38.94
C THR A 647 -10.73 22.40 37.45
N ASN A 648 -9.73 22.37 36.57
CA ASN A 648 -9.92 22.28 35.12
C ASN A 648 -9.04 21.22 34.43
N SER A 649 -8.18 20.54 35.21
CA SER A 649 -7.35 19.42 34.77
C SER A 649 -7.67 18.20 35.63
N PHE A 650 -7.97 17.07 35.01
CA PHE A 650 -8.54 15.89 35.66
C PHE A 650 -7.80 14.62 35.27
N ARG A 651 -7.74 13.55 36.09
CA ARG A 651 -7.38 12.25 35.48
C ARG A 651 -8.59 11.73 34.70
N TYR A 652 -9.74 11.72 35.36
CA TYR A 652 -11.01 11.30 34.78
C TYR A 652 -12.03 12.42 34.77
N PHE A 653 -12.57 12.72 33.59
CA PHE A 653 -13.67 13.66 33.42
C PHE A 653 -14.88 12.95 32.82
N VAL A 654 -16.01 12.98 33.52
CA VAL A 654 -17.28 12.44 33.01
C VAL A 654 -18.32 13.55 33.02
N ASP A 655 -18.71 13.98 31.82
CA ASP A 655 -19.63 15.10 31.64
C ASP A 655 -21.03 14.84 32.19
N THR A 656 -21.74 15.91 32.56
CA THR A 656 -23.11 15.86 33.09
C THR A 656 -24.14 15.28 32.12
N THR A 657 -23.85 15.23 30.82
CA THR A 657 -24.72 14.66 29.78
C THR A 657 -24.57 13.14 29.59
N VAL A 658 -23.51 12.52 30.12
CA VAL A 658 -23.30 11.05 30.01
C VAL A 658 -24.38 10.24 30.74
N THR A 659 -24.96 9.24 30.09
CA THR A 659 -25.87 8.27 30.72
C THR A 659 -25.17 6.93 30.96
N GLY A 660 -25.53 6.24 32.06
CA GLY A 660 -24.67 5.20 32.63
C GLY A 660 -23.47 5.81 33.36
N ARG A 661 -22.58 4.97 33.90
CA ARG A 661 -21.40 5.41 34.68
C ARG A 661 -20.22 4.49 34.39
N PRO A 662 -19.11 4.96 33.80
CA PRO A 662 -17.94 4.11 33.57
C PRO A 662 -17.42 3.50 34.88
N VAL A 663 -16.89 2.28 34.77
CA VAL A 663 -16.28 1.54 35.88
C VAL A 663 -14.81 1.90 35.95
N ILE A 664 -14.36 2.53 37.04
CA ILE A 664 -12.96 3.01 37.19
C ILE A 664 -12.19 2.13 38.18
N ASP A 665 -11.40 1.17 37.72
CA ASP A 665 -10.63 0.19 38.53
C ASP A 665 -9.17 0.64 38.76
N GLU A 666 -8.95 1.66 39.60
CA GLU A 666 -7.62 2.24 39.87
C GLU A 666 -7.29 2.60 41.33
N TRP A 667 -5.98 2.76 41.59
CA TRP A 667 -5.41 3.23 42.85
C TRP A 667 -5.62 4.73 43.06
N ASP A 668 -5.89 5.09 44.31
CA ASP A 668 -6.06 6.48 44.74
C ASP A 668 -4.70 7.07 45.15
N ALA A 669 -4.11 7.92 44.30
CA ALA A 669 -3.02 8.77 44.75
C ALA A 669 -3.59 9.97 45.54
N PRO A 670 -2.96 10.42 46.64
CA PRO A 670 -3.34 11.69 47.27
C PRO A 670 -3.16 12.86 46.28
N GLY A 671 -4.12 13.80 46.23
CA GLY A 671 -4.08 14.96 45.31
C GLY A 671 -4.77 14.76 43.96
N VAL A 672 -5.64 13.76 43.86
CA VAL A 672 -6.28 13.36 42.59
C VAL A 672 -7.48 14.23 42.18
N PHE A 673 -7.45 14.68 40.92
CA PHE A 673 -8.43 15.56 40.27
C PHE A 673 -9.43 14.75 39.44
N ASP A 674 -10.32 13.99 40.06
CA ASP A 674 -11.33 13.22 39.30
C ASP A 674 -12.68 13.95 39.35
N MET A 675 -13.28 14.20 38.19
CA MET A 675 -14.64 14.70 38.06
C MET A 675 -15.55 13.58 37.51
N VAL A 676 -15.95 12.68 38.40
CA VAL A 676 -16.73 11.47 38.06
C VAL A 676 -18.10 11.50 38.73
N LYS A 677 -19.14 11.03 38.03
CA LYS A 677 -20.52 11.00 38.52
C LYS A 677 -20.78 9.95 39.60
N GLY A 678 -21.43 10.38 40.68
CA GLY A 678 -22.07 9.50 41.68
C GLY A 678 -21.11 8.78 42.63
N SER A 679 -21.65 7.83 43.40
CA SER A 679 -20.98 7.08 44.49
C SER A 679 -19.76 6.23 44.07
N ASN A 680 -19.40 6.22 42.77
CA ASN A 680 -18.31 5.44 42.19
C ASN A 680 -16.90 6.01 42.47
N ARG A 681 -16.79 7.12 43.22
CA ARG A 681 -15.55 7.44 43.94
C ARG A 681 -15.11 6.29 44.86
N VAL A 682 -16.01 5.37 45.23
CA VAL A 682 -15.80 4.42 46.33
C VAL A 682 -15.90 2.96 45.89
N SER A 683 -16.81 2.62 44.98
CA SER A 683 -17.14 1.22 44.62
C SER A 683 -16.17 0.52 43.65
N ALA A 684 -15.29 1.24 42.98
CA ALA A 684 -14.40 0.68 41.95
C ALA A 684 -12.91 0.76 42.34
N ARG A 685 -12.62 1.10 43.58
CA ARG A 685 -11.23 1.14 44.03
C ARG A 685 -10.82 -0.21 44.59
N ARG A 686 -9.89 -0.90 43.93
CA ARG A 686 -8.98 -1.83 44.59
C ARG A 686 -8.05 -1.00 45.50
N GLN A 687 -8.59 -0.36 46.55
CA GLN A 687 -7.79 0.38 47.53
C GLN A 687 -6.99 -0.64 48.33
N MET A 688 -5.70 -0.82 48.04
CA MET A 688 -4.81 -0.89 49.19
C MET A 688 -4.64 0.57 49.62
N SER A 689 -4.87 0.91 50.88
CA SER A 689 -4.38 2.20 51.38
C SER A 689 -2.92 2.01 51.77
N ASP A 690 -2.23 3.12 52.01
CA ASP A 690 -0.95 3.20 52.72
C ASP A 690 -0.95 2.49 54.10
N TYR A 691 -2.09 1.90 54.52
CA TYR A 691 -2.33 1.32 55.84
C TYR A 691 -2.91 -0.11 55.81
N GLY A 692 -2.74 -0.86 54.71
CA GLY A 692 -3.20 -2.27 54.59
C GLY A 692 -4.72 -2.46 54.44
N GLY A 693 -5.17 -3.67 54.06
CA GLY A 693 -6.58 -4.04 53.82
C GLY A 693 -6.74 -5.43 53.20
N ILE A 694 -7.99 -5.86 52.91
CA ILE A 694 -8.26 -7.10 52.16
C ILE A 694 -7.96 -6.87 50.67
N GLY A 695 -7.00 -7.59 50.10
CA GLY A 695 -6.66 -7.50 48.67
C GLY A 695 -7.83 -7.95 47.79
N GLY A 696 -8.23 -7.12 46.82
CA GLY A 696 -9.36 -7.42 45.92
C GLY A 696 -10.75 -7.15 46.52
N ALA A 697 -10.84 -6.44 47.65
CA ALA A 697 -12.10 -6.03 48.26
C ALA A 697 -12.62 -4.68 47.75
N THR A 698 -13.93 -4.47 47.81
CA THR A 698 -14.58 -3.16 47.66
C THR A 698 -14.46 -2.40 48.98
N ARG A 699 -13.95 -1.16 48.95
CA ARG A 699 -13.83 -0.30 50.15
C ARG A 699 -14.93 0.76 50.21
N ARG A 700 -15.47 1.07 51.39
CA ARG A 700 -16.35 2.25 51.64
C ARG A 700 -15.97 3.03 52.90
N SER A 701 -15.96 4.35 52.81
CA SER A 701 -15.88 5.26 53.96
C SER A 701 -17.28 5.71 54.36
N SER A 702 -17.71 5.36 55.57
CA SER A 702 -19.06 5.68 56.06
C SER A 702 -19.02 6.31 57.43
N SER A 703 -19.83 7.36 57.62
CA SER A 703 -20.16 7.88 58.95
C SER A 703 -21.24 6.98 59.55
N VAL A 704 -20.89 6.27 60.62
CA VAL A 704 -21.78 5.32 61.29
C VAL A 704 -22.00 5.82 62.72
N THR A 705 -23.09 6.54 62.92
CA THR A 705 -23.57 7.01 64.23
C THR A 705 -24.87 6.31 64.67
N GLY A 706 -25.38 5.42 63.81
CA GLY A 706 -26.56 4.57 63.97
C GLY A 706 -26.59 3.52 62.83
N PRO A 707 -27.66 2.72 62.70
CA PRO A 707 -27.78 1.75 61.60
C PRO A 707 -27.57 2.42 60.24
N THR A 708 -26.54 1.99 59.51
CA THR A 708 -26.11 2.62 58.26
C THR A 708 -25.86 1.57 57.20
N THR A 709 -26.49 1.70 56.03
CA THR A 709 -26.20 0.87 54.87
C THR A 709 -24.80 1.18 54.35
N ILE A 710 -23.90 0.20 54.38
CA ILE A 710 -22.50 0.37 53.97
C ILE A 710 -22.17 -0.26 52.62
N PHE A 711 -22.90 -1.26 52.15
CA PHE A 711 -22.70 -1.84 50.81
C PHE A 711 -24.04 -2.30 50.25
N LEU A 712 -24.30 -2.11 48.96
CA LEU A 712 -25.25 -2.97 48.24
C LEU A 712 -24.54 -4.27 47.88
N PHE A 713 -25.24 -5.41 47.76
CA PHE A 713 -24.56 -6.65 47.33
C PHE A 713 -23.99 -6.56 45.91
N SER A 714 -24.57 -5.72 45.05
CA SER A 714 -24.00 -5.36 43.76
C SER A 714 -22.71 -4.52 43.86
N ASP A 715 -22.40 -3.94 45.02
CA ASP A 715 -21.15 -3.20 45.24
C ASP A 715 -19.98 -4.17 45.56
N VAL A 716 -20.26 -5.36 46.08
CA VAL A 716 -19.27 -6.34 46.58
C VAL A 716 -19.28 -7.68 45.83
N GLY A 717 -20.25 -7.88 44.93
CA GLY A 717 -20.40 -9.05 44.06
C GLY A 717 -21.12 -8.69 42.75
N GLU A 718 -21.31 -9.67 41.86
CA GLU A 718 -21.83 -9.43 40.50
C GLU A 718 -23.38 -9.35 40.40
N SER A 719 -24.11 -9.52 41.52
CA SER A 719 -25.58 -9.61 41.53
C SER A 719 -26.20 -8.93 42.75
N THR A 720 -27.44 -8.45 42.58
CA THR A 720 -28.30 -7.97 43.67
C THR A 720 -28.91 -9.11 44.51
N HIS A 721 -28.86 -10.34 43.99
CA HIS A 721 -29.23 -11.57 44.68
C HIS A 721 -27.96 -12.34 45.04
N TYR A 722 -27.64 -12.38 46.34
CA TYR A 722 -26.42 -12.96 46.87
C TYR A 722 -26.74 -14.02 47.92
N ASN A 723 -26.18 -15.21 47.75
CA ASN A 723 -26.21 -16.29 48.73
C ASN A 723 -24.78 -16.85 48.88
N GLY A 724 -24.13 -16.58 50.01
CA GLY A 724 -22.73 -16.94 50.20
C GLY A 724 -22.07 -16.23 51.38
N LEU A 725 -20.73 -16.17 51.36
CA LEU A 725 -19.93 -15.57 52.43
C LEU A 725 -19.43 -14.18 52.07
N VAL A 726 -19.56 -13.21 52.99
CA VAL A 726 -18.95 -11.89 52.86
C VAL A 726 -17.92 -11.70 53.98
N VAL A 727 -16.69 -11.36 53.61
CA VAL A 727 -15.65 -10.99 54.58
C VAL A 727 -15.56 -9.48 54.63
N ILE A 728 -15.67 -8.91 55.83
CA ILE A 728 -15.59 -7.46 56.06
C ILE A 728 -14.47 -7.14 57.01
N GLN A 729 -13.62 -6.18 56.67
CA GLN A 729 -12.70 -5.55 57.60
C GLN A 729 -13.12 -4.09 57.82
N ALA A 730 -13.45 -3.75 59.06
CA ALA A 730 -13.80 -2.39 59.46
C ALA A 730 -12.67 -1.77 60.28
N ARG A 731 -12.39 -0.48 60.07
CA ARG A 731 -11.27 0.23 60.68
C ARG A 731 -11.60 1.68 61.01
N SER A 732 -10.99 2.21 62.06
CA SER A 732 -11.12 3.63 62.42
C SER A 732 -10.32 4.54 61.48
N SER A 733 -10.74 5.81 61.37
CA SER A 733 -10.19 6.79 60.44
C SER A 733 -8.93 7.54 60.91
N GLY A 734 -8.48 7.31 62.15
CA GLY A 734 -7.30 7.97 62.76
C GLY A 734 -5.99 7.17 62.65
N ALA A 735 -4.85 7.85 62.79
CA ALA A 735 -3.52 7.23 62.80
C ALA A 735 -3.36 6.29 64.02
N GLY A 736 -3.22 4.98 63.77
CA GLY A 736 -3.20 3.92 64.79
C GLY A 736 -4.40 2.97 64.72
N SER A 737 -4.88 2.63 63.51
CA SER A 737 -6.23 2.12 63.26
C SER A 737 -6.59 0.85 64.05
N ASP A 738 -7.51 1.02 65.01
CA ASP A 738 -8.31 -0.07 65.55
C ASP A 738 -9.03 -0.79 64.39
N ASN A 739 -8.95 -2.12 64.39
CA ASN A 739 -9.51 -2.95 63.32
C ASN A 739 -10.44 -4.01 63.91
N ALA A 740 -11.47 -4.37 63.14
CA ALA A 740 -12.30 -5.53 63.36
C ALA A 740 -12.52 -6.25 62.03
N THR A 741 -12.60 -7.57 62.05
CA THR A 741 -12.86 -8.38 60.85
C THR A 741 -14.01 -9.33 61.14
N TYR A 742 -14.95 -9.43 60.20
CA TYR A 742 -16.17 -10.21 60.28
C TYR A 742 -16.26 -11.14 59.07
N VAL A 743 -16.68 -12.38 59.30
CA VAL A 743 -17.09 -13.32 58.25
C VAL A 743 -18.58 -13.53 58.39
N LEU A 744 -19.34 -13.18 57.36
CA LEU A 744 -20.80 -13.19 57.36
C LEU A 744 -21.31 -14.27 56.40
N ALA A 745 -22.24 -15.10 56.84
CA ALA A 745 -23.12 -15.84 55.93
C ALA A 745 -24.30 -14.95 55.58
N VAL A 746 -24.57 -14.81 54.28
CA VAL A 746 -25.56 -13.87 53.74
C VAL A 746 -26.48 -14.62 52.78
N GLU A 747 -27.78 -14.42 52.92
CA GLU A 747 -28.77 -14.74 51.89
C GLU A 747 -29.68 -13.50 51.70
N SER A 748 -29.52 -12.82 50.57
CA SER A 748 -30.09 -11.49 50.36
C SER A 748 -31.58 -11.50 50.01
N GLY A 749 -32.11 -12.61 49.46
CA GLY A 749 -33.52 -12.73 49.09
C GLY A 749 -34.45 -12.82 50.31
N GLY A 750 -34.07 -13.64 51.28
CA GLY A 750 -34.69 -13.72 52.61
C GLY A 750 -34.16 -12.69 53.60
N ARG A 751 -33.20 -11.84 53.19
CA ARG A 751 -32.59 -10.77 54.01
C ARG A 751 -32.00 -11.28 55.32
N THR A 752 -31.35 -12.43 55.27
CA THR A 752 -30.71 -13.05 56.43
C THR A 752 -29.21 -12.81 56.42
N VAL A 753 -28.66 -12.49 57.60
CA VAL A 753 -27.23 -12.37 57.81
C VAL A 753 -26.85 -13.01 59.15
N THR A 754 -25.81 -13.83 59.14
CA THR A 754 -25.27 -14.47 60.35
C THR A 754 -23.77 -14.23 60.42
N VAL A 755 -23.30 -13.73 61.56
CA VAL A 755 -21.86 -13.60 61.82
C VAL A 755 -21.30 -14.99 62.15
N ILE A 756 -20.49 -15.55 61.24
CA ILE A 756 -19.82 -16.84 61.44
C ILE A 756 -18.61 -16.66 62.35
N ALA A 757 -17.84 -15.59 62.13
CA ALA A 757 -16.66 -15.26 62.92
C ALA A 757 -16.47 -13.75 63.00
N ALA A 758 -15.96 -13.28 64.13
CA ALA A 758 -15.55 -11.90 64.31
C ALA A 758 -14.29 -11.81 65.17
N ILE A 759 -13.32 -11.00 64.76
CA ILE A 759 -12.04 -10.80 65.47
C ILE A 759 -11.69 -9.31 65.53
N GLY A 760 -10.85 -8.93 66.49
CA GLY A 760 -10.43 -7.54 66.70
C GLY A 760 -11.35 -6.78 67.65
N LYS A 761 -11.49 -5.47 67.42
CA LYS A 761 -12.28 -4.58 68.29
C LYS A 761 -13.77 -4.66 67.98
N THR A 762 -14.43 -5.70 68.47
CA THR A 762 -15.84 -6.01 68.18
C THR A 762 -16.80 -5.72 69.34
N ALA A 763 -16.28 -5.33 70.52
CA ALA A 763 -17.06 -5.18 71.75
C ALA A 763 -17.64 -3.77 72.00
N GLY A 764 -17.30 -2.77 71.18
CA GLY A 764 -17.89 -1.43 71.30
C GLY A 764 -17.39 -0.59 72.47
N ALA A 765 -16.23 -0.94 73.06
CA ALA A 765 -15.74 -0.30 74.29
C ALA A 765 -15.25 1.17 74.12
N ALA A 766 -15.12 1.68 72.90
CA ALA A 766 -14.74 3.06 72.62
C ALA A 766 -15.36 3.53 71.30
N ALA A 767 -15.54 4.85 71.14
CA ALA A 767 -16.09 5.42 69.91
C ALA A 767 -15.30 5.05 68.66
N THR A 768 -13.97 4.94 68.77
CA THR A 768 -13.07 4.57 67.67
C THR A 768 -13.07 3.08 67.37
N HIS A 769 -13.62 2.21 68.22
CA HIS A 769 -13.62 0.78 67.95
C HIS A 769 -14.60 0.45 66.80
N PRO A 770 -14.16 -0.18 65.70
CA PRO A 770 -15.03 -0.55 64.58
C PRO A 770 -15.91 -1.78 64.89
N SER A 771 -16.75 -1.66 65.92
CA SER A 771 -17.61 -2.72 66.45
C SER A 771 -19.02 -2.62 65.88
N PHE A 772 -19.46 -3.63 65.12
CA PHE A 772 -20.74 -3.59 64.42
C PHE A 772 -21.51 -4.91 64.51
N THR A 773 -22.82 -4.83 64.58
CA THR A 773 -23.74 -5.90 64.18
C THR A 773 -24.26 -5.64 62.77
N TRP A 774 -24.74 -6.70 62.12
CA TRP A 774 -25.02 -6.72 60.70
C TRP A 774 -26.48 -7.07 60.45
N THR A 775 -27.13 -6.36 59.53
CA THR A 775 -28.47 -6.68 59.00
C THR A 775 -28.55 -6.37 57.51
N ILE A 776 -29.66 -6.73 56.85
CA ILE A 776 -29.93 -6.39 55.45
C ILE A 776 -31.19 -5.51 55.39
N ASP A 777 -31.14 -4.39 54.69
CA ASP A 777 -32.26 -3.46 54.54
C ASP A 777 -33.20 -3.81 53.38
N GLY A 778 -34.25 -3.01 53.19
CA GLY A 778 -35.25 -3.18 52.13
C GLY A 778 -34.70 -3.08 50.71
N SER A 779 -33.52 -2.48 50.52
CA SER A 779 -32.83 -2.31 49.24
C SER A 779 -31.80 -3.41 48.95
N ASN A 780 -31.78 -4.48 49.75
CA ASN A 780 -30.73 -5.51 49.74
C ASN A 780 -29.34 -4.91 50.03
N GLY A 781 -29.30 -3.88 50.88
CA GLY A 781 -28.09 -3.27 51.39
C GLY A 781 -27.65 -3.90 52.70
N LEU A 782 -26.36 -4.16 52.84
CA LEU A 782 -25.72 -4.60 54.08
C LEU A 782 -25.56 -3.42 55.03
N VAL A 783 -26.16 -3.53 56.21
CA VAL A 783 -26.26 -2.47 57.23
C VAL A 783 -25.30 -2.78 58.38
N ALA A 784 -24.44 -1.81 58.70
CA ALA A 784 -23.64 -1.81 59.92
C ALA A 784 -24.38 -1.05 61.02
N THR A 785 -24.62 -1.70 62.17
CA THR A 785 -25.19 -1.08 63.36
C THR A 785 -24.13 -1.01 64.46
N PRO A 786 -23.83 0.17 65.02
CA PRO A 786 -22.82 0.29 66.06
C PRO A 786 -23.11 -0.57 67.30
N VAL A 787 -22.06 -1.14 67.88
CA VAL A 787 -22.11 -1.82 69.18
C VAL A 787 -21.58 -0.89 70.27
N GLY A 788 -22.27 -0.82 71.41
CA GLY A 788 -21.81 -0.05 72.57
C GLY A 788 -21.62 1.44 72.24
N SER A 789 -20.42 1.96 72.50
CA SER A 789 -20.07 3.36 72.27
C SER A 789 -19.54 3.67 70.87
N THR A 790 -19.45 2.69 69.96
CA THR A 790 -18.95 2.88 68.60
C THR A 790 -19.72 3.99 67.88
N SER A 791 -18.99 4.99 67.36
CA SER A 791 -19.58 6.12 66.63
C SER A 791 -18.49 6.91 65.91
N GLY A 792 -18.73 7.31 64.66
CA GLY A 792 -17.79 8.11 63.88
C GLY A 792 -17.65 7.65 62.43
N THR A 793 -16.59 8.09 61.76
CA THR A 793 -16.29 7.67 60.39
C THR A 793 -15.34 6.48 60.38
N PHE A 794 -15.73 5.42 59.67
CA PHE A 794 -14.98 4.17 59.53
C PHE A 794 -14.76 3.84 58.07
N PHE A 795 -13.66 3.14 57.79
CA PHE A 795 -13.44 2.49 56.51
C PHE A 795 -13.84 1.02 56.61
N PHE A 796 -14.55 0.52 55.60
CA PHE A 796 -14.98 -0.85 55.47
C PHE A 796 -14.40 -1.44 54.20
N ASP A 797 -13.70 -2.57 54.28
CA ASP A 797 -13.33 -3.41 53.13
C ASP A 797 -14.24 -4.62 53.10
N ALA A 798 -14.85 -4.94 51.97
CA ALA A 798 -15.69 -6.12 51.82
C ALA A 798 -15.35 -6.91 50.56
N THR A 799 -15.23 -8.23 50.70
CA THR A 799 -15.06 -9.16 49.57
C THR A 799 -15.99 -10.36 49.74
N THR A 800 -16.36 -10.98 48.62
CA THR A 800 -17.22 -12.16 48.58
C THR A 800 -16.37 -13.42 48.40
N LEU A 801 -16.68 -14.49 49.14
CA LEU A 801 -16.02 -15.78 49.02
C LEU A 801 -17.04 -16.85 48.61
N GLY A 802 -16.93 -17.29 47.36
CA GLY A 802 -17.84 -18.24 46.74
C GLY A 802 -19.10 -17.57 46.21
N ALA A 803 -19.42 -17.80 44.94
CA ALA A 803 -20.73 -17.47 44.37
C ALA A 803 -21.39 -18.76 43.90
N VAL A 804 -22.61 -19.04 44.37
CA VAL A 804 -23.61 -19.70 43.53
C VAL A 804 -24.48 -18.55 43.02
N GLY A 805 -24.11 -17.98 41.88
CA GLY A 805 -25.02 -17.11 41.15
C GLY A 805 -26.21 -17.95 40.72
N VAL A 806 -27.36 -17.80 41.39
CA VAL A 806 -28.64 -18.20 40.79
C VAL A 806 -28.93 -17.13 39.75
N ARG A 807 -28.77 -17.47 38.47
CA ARG A 807 -29.24 -16.64 37.36
C ARG A 807 -30.76 -16.50 37.41
#